data_AF-A0A3C0DLB9-F1
#
_entry.id   AF-A0A3C0DLB9-F1
#
_cell.length_a   1.000
_cell.length_b   1.000
_cell.length_c   1.000
_cell.angle_alpha   90.00
_cell.angle_beta   90.00
_cell.angle_gamma   90.00
#
_symmetry.space_group_name_H-M   'P 1'
#
loop_
_entity.id
_entity.type
_entity.pdbx_description
1 polymer ?
#
loop_
_entity_poly.entity_id
_entity_poly.type
_entity_poly.pdbx_seq_one_letter_code
_entity_poly.pdbx_strand_id
1 'polypeptide(L)'
;MRQGFSIRFLHFSWLACRLATCYDYQIQFSIDAIIPFAYLSTLIMHQRKLNNGREVEQKSRGQLRRRGMGMVMHIDGRWFKDEQQRTLILRGVNLASNAKIPVRPNGATHLREHAFEHQDVSFVGRPFPLAEADEHFARLKSWGFTFLRFLITWEAVEHAGPGIYDQEYLDYVAAIVEKAGTYGFKLFIDPHQDVWSRFSGGDGAPGWTLEAVGFDMTKFGPSGAALLHAVHGDPFPRMHWPTNGSKLAAATMFTLFFGGHDFAPQTKIEGVNVQEYLQSHYINAIKQVALRLRGMEHVVGYDTLNEPGSGFIGKDDLHAHCGLLELGESPTPYQAMLLGAGYPQKVAVYGIRPTGLRPVSQRVINPDGVRAWQEGCDCIWRRNGVWDLDAAGNPQLLKPDHFSIVRGRKVDFTNDYMTPFVRRFANEIRAADVAPRAFIFFETEPNHFPQELTADGGDARGEGSDVAGLVEQPEQPEQPAQPQQYLVHAPHWYDGVTCYLKRYLPFAGIDVHNMKVVVGRRRVQQSFITQMRRLRDSSGGLPTPIGEFGIAFDLNNKRAYATGNYQAQIKAIDRNFRAMEANLLSYTLWNYNPDNTHARGDQWNGEDFSIYSVDDADARNAAAGAGDLNAGGRALDAVLRPYAMRTAGEPLSMEWDYRKKVFKYTFRHDSQVTAPTEIFVPEWHFPGGAYEVEVSDGSYSTDAANQRLIYRHSGERPEHHIIIKAGRCSCS
;
A
#
# COMPACT_ATOMS: atom_id res chain seq x y z
N MET A 1 -49.05 29.07 -38.29
CA MET A 1 -49.50 30.08 -39.27
C MET A 1 -48.27 30.72 -39.90
N ARG A 2 -48.12 30.57 -41.24
CA ARG A 2 -47.25 31.29 -42.23
C ARG A 2 -45.72 31.31 -41.98
N GLN A 3 -44.91 30.51 -42.70
CA GLN A 3 -44.37 30.61 -44.09
C GLN A 3 -42.99 31.32 -44.14
N GLY A 4 -41.95 30.91 -44.91
CA GLY A 4 -41.81 29.94 -46.01
C GLY A 4 -40.38 29.33 -46.12
N PHE A 5 -40.22 28.12 -46.70
CA PHE A 5 -39.77 27.75 -48.08
C PHE A 5 -38.28 28.06 -48.39
N SER A 6 -37.39 27.15 -48.85
CA SER A 6 -37.44 26.11 -49.92
C SER A 6 -36.33 25.02 -49.72
N ILE A 7 -36.58 23.69 -49.71
CA ILE A 7 -36.50 22.61 -50.77
C ILE A 7 -35.14 22.56 -51.55
N ARG A 8 -34.33 21.48 -51.74
CA ARG A 8 -34.45 20.01 -52.08
C ARG A 8 -33.22 19.21 -51.57
N PHE A 9 -33.31 18.04 -50.92
CA PHE A 9 -33.39 16.62 -51.40
C PHE A 9 -32.33 16.14 -52.42
N LEU A 10 -31.45 15.19 -52.05
CA LEU A 10 -31.53 13.75 -52.41
C LEU A 10 -30.37 12.88 -51.85
N HIS A 11 -30.74 11.67 -51.41
CA HIS A 11 -29.96 10.52 -50.91
C HIS A 11 -29.11 9.82 -52.01
N PHE A 12 -28.04 9.10 -51.64
CA PHE A 12 -27.98 7.61 -51.53
C PHE A 12 -26.55 7.07 -51.31
N SER A 13 -26.51 5.90 -50.66
CA SER A 13 -25.36 5.17 -50.10
C SER A 13 -24.76 4.09 -51.04
N TRP A 14 -23.80 3.30 -50.51
CA TRP A 14 -23.21 2.00 -50.98
C TRP A 14 -21.95 2.08 -51.88
N LEU A 15 -20.95 1.17 -51.88
CA LEU A 15 -20.45 0.08 -51.01
C LEU A 15 -19.12 -0.47 -51.66
N ALA A 16 -18.15 -0.87 -50.82
CA ALA A 16 -17.09 -1.91 -50.93
C ALA A 16 -16.34 -2.31 -52.23
N CYS A 17 -15.04 -2.58 -52.05
CA CYS A 17 -14.21 -3.78 -52.41
C CYS A 17 -12.78 -3.35 -52.83
N ARG A 18 -11.70 -3.73 -52.15
CA ARG A 18 -10.97 -5.04 -51.99
C ARG A 18 -9.77 -5.18 -52.96
N LEU A 19 -8.69 -5.75 -52.39
CA LEU A 19 -7.51 -6.43 -53.00
C LEU A 19 -6.32 -5.52 -53.38
N ALA A 20 -5.17 -5.62 -52.67
CA ALA A 20 -4.07 -6.61 -52.81
C ALA A 20 -3.16 -6.27 -54.02
N THR A 21 -1.83 -6.19 -53.99
CA THR A 21 -0.78 -7.06 -53.41
C THR A 21 0.62 -6.43 -53.61
N CYS A 22 1.57 -6.84 -52.76
CA CYS A 22 3.04 -6.94 -52.85
C CYS A 22 3.80 -6.48 -54.13
N TYR A 23 4.99 -5.88 -53.97
CA TYR A 23 6.30 -6.58 -54.13
C TYR A 23 7.52 -5.66 -53.87
N ASP A 24 8.54 -6.24 -53.24
CA ASP A 24 9.91 -5.76 -52.99
C ASP A 24 10.72 -5.39 -54.26
N TYR A 25 11.73 -4.50 -54.12
CA TYR A 25 13.16 -4.87 -54.23
C TYR A 25 14.11 -3.66 -54.01
N GLN A 26 15.22 -3.94 -53.33
CA GLN A 26 16.39 -3.09 -53.07
C GLN A 26 17.21 -2.77 -54.35
N ILE A 27 18.01 -1.69 -54.33
CA ILE A 27 19.50 -1.70 -54.38
C ILE A 27 20.08 -0.28 -54.63
N GLN A 28 21.07 0.04 -53.78
CA GLN A 28 22.13 1.06 -53.84
C GLN A 28 22.65 1.50 -55.23
N PHE A 29 23.01 2.79 -55.40
CA PHE A 29 24.41 3.26 -55.40
C PHE A 29 24.54 4.79 -55.46
N SER A 30 25.73 5.24 -55.09
CA SER A 30 26.17 6.58 -54.67
C SER A 30 26.73 7.49 -55.78
N ILE A 31 26.69 8.81 -55.49
CA ILE A 31 27.73 9.87 -55.67
C ILE A 31 27.76 10.76 -56.96
N ASP A 32 27.83 12.07 -56.66
CA ASP A 32 28.30 13.27 -57.42
C ASP A 32 27.48 13.82 -58.62
N ALA A 33 27.26 15.14 -58.82
CA ALA A 33 27.61 16.37 -58.10
C ALA A 33 26.83 17.60 -58.66
N ILE A 34 26.92 18.73 -57.93
CA ILE A 34 26.72 20.14 -58.34
C ILE A 34 25.30 20.75 -58.15
N ILE A 35 25.12 21.43 -57.01
CA ILE A 35 24.03 22.37 -56.69
C ILE A 35 24.60 23.81 -56.70
N PRO A 36 23.93 24.81 -57.32
CA PRO A 36 24.41 26.19 -57.32
C PRO A 36 24.22 26.91 -55.97
N PHE A 37 25.14 27.86 -55.74
CA PHE A 37 25.56 28.53 -54.50
C PHE A 37 24.52 29.35 -53.70
N ALA A 38 23.21 29.21 -53.94
CA ALA A 38 22.17 30.06 -53.34
C ALA A 38 21.46 29.46 -52.10
N TYR A 39 21.78 28.21 -51.71
CA TYR A 39 21.15 27.52 -50.57
C TYR A 39 22.02 27.41 -49.30
N LEU A 40 23.28 27.84 -49.35
CA LEU A 40 24.24 27.59 -48.26
C LEU A 40 24.12 28.59 -47.09
N SER A 41 23.65 29.81 -47.34
CA SER A 41 23.52 30.86 -46.31
C SER A 41 22.34 30.60 -45.35
N THR A 42 21.26 29.99 -45.85
CA THR A 42 20.07 29.64 -45.05
C THR A 42 20.30 28.36 -44.22
N LEU A 43 21.08 27.41 -44.71
CA LEU A 43 21.40 26.17 -44.00
C LEU A 43 22.41 26.38 -42.85
N ILE A 44 23.39 27.28 -43.03
CA ILE A 44 24.40 27.58 -42.00
C ILE A 44 23.80 28.35 -40.81
N MET A 45 22.78 29.19 -41.04
CA MET A 45 22.06 29.86 -39.95
C MET A 45 21.11 28.92 -39.20
N HIS A 46 20.54 27.91 -39.87
CA HIS A 46 19.67 26.92 -39.23
C HIS A 46 20.46 25.89 -38.41
N GLN A 47 21.63 25.44 -38.89
CA GLN A 47 22.54 24.57 -38.13
C GLN A 47 23.19 25.28 -36.93
N ARG A 48 23.51 26.58 -37.01
CA ARG A 48 23.99 27.34 -35.84
C ARG A 48 22.94 27.49 -34.74
N LYS A 49 21.64 27.62 -35.09
CA LYS A 49 20.54 27.62 -34.11
C LYS A 49 20.30 26.24 -33.49
N LEU A 50 20.45 25.16 -34.26
CA LEU A 50 20.32 23.79 -33.76
C LEU A 50 21.52 23.35 -32.89
N ASN A 51 22.74 23.80 -33.22
CA ASN A 51 23.94 23.49 -32.44
C ASN A 51 24.05 24.34 -31.16
N ASN A 52 23.66 25.63 -31.18
CA ASN A 52 23.53 26.41 -29.94
C ASN A 52 22.37 25.89 -29.06
N GLY A 53 21.27 25.42 -29.66
CA GLY A 53 20.17 24.77 -28.93
C GLY A 53 20.63 23.49 -28.23
N ARG A 54 21.40 22.63 -28.92
CA ARG A 54 21.96 21.39 -28.36
C ARG A 54 23.06 21.62 -27.33
N GLU A 55 23.90 22.64 -27.47
CA GLU A 55 24.89 22.98 -26.43
C GLU A 55 24.26 23.60 -25.18
N VAL A 56 23.17 24.38 -25.33
CA VAL A 56 22.41 24.91 -24.19
C VAL A 56 21.59 23.80 -23.52
N GLU A 57 21.05 22.84 -24.28
CA GLU A 57 20.40 21.64 -23.73
C GLU A 57 21.39 20.66 -23.07
N GLN A 58 22.60 20.48 -23.60
CA GLN A 58 23.64 19.65 -22.98
C GLN A 58 24.27 20.34 -21.77
N LYS A 59 24.43 21.67 -21.76
CA LYS A 59 24.86 22.42 -20.57
C LYS A 59 23.74 22.49 -19.52
N SER A 60 22.48 22.57 -19.92
CA SER A 60 21.30 22.45 -19.04
C SER A 60 21.18 21.04 -18.45
N ARG A 61 21.31 19.97 -19.26
CA ARG A 61 21.37 18.58 -18.78
C ARG A 61 22.62 18.30 -17.94
N GLY A 62 23.75 18.94 -18.25
CA GLY A 62 24.99 18.85 -17.47
C GLY A 62 24.95 19.64 -16.16
N GLN A 63 24.23 20.77 -16.11
CA GLN A 63 23.96 21.53 -14.88
C GLN A 63 22.82 20.93 -14.06
N LEU A 64 21.81 20.30 -14.66
CA LEU A 64 20.82 19.46 -13.96
C LEU A 64 21.48 18.20 -13.39
N ARG A 65 22.39 17.53 -14.12
CA ARG A 65 23.19 16.42 -13.58
C ARG A 65 24.17 16.82 -12.47
N ARG A 66 24.51 18.10 -12.34
CA ARG A 66 25.33 18.64 -11.23
C ARG A 66 24.52 19.34 -10.13
N ARG A 67 23.21 19.56 -10.32
CA ARG A 67 22.27 20.07 -9.31
C ARG A 67 21.28 19.00 -8.80
N GLY A 68 21.43 17.76 -9.25
CA GLY A 68 20.71 16.59 -8.75
C GLY A 68 21.69 15.46 -8.43
N MET A 69 22.58 15.66 -7.46
CA MET A 69 22.88 14.56 -6.54
C MET A 69 21.67 14.52 -5.62
N GLY A 70 20.62 13.81 -6.02
CA GLY A 70 19.41 13.72 -5.22
C GLY A 70 19.69 12.88 -3.98
N MET A 71 19.27 13.42 -2.84
CA MET A 71 19.28 12.81 -1.50
C MET A 71 19.16 11.28 -1.47
N VAL A 72 20.28 10.58 -1.49
CA VAL A 72 20.31 9.13 -1.33
C VAL A 72 19.96 8.80 0.12
N MET A 73 18.76 8.25 0.33
CA MET A 73 18.34 7.73 1.63
C MET A 73 19.08 6.42 1.90
N HIS A 74 19.54 6.19 3.12
CA HIS A 74 20.15 4.92 3.55
C HIS A 74 19.67 4.55 4.95
N ILE A 75 19.94 3.31 5.35
CA ILE A 75 19.58 2.75 6.65
C ILE A 75 20.82 2.74 7.55
N ASP A 76 20.67 3.22 8.78
CA ASP A 76 21.65 3.11 9.85
C ASP A 76 20.94 2.67 11.14
N GLY A 77 21.11 1.39 11.49
CA GLY A 77 20.31 0.71 12.50
C GLY A 77 18.81 0.86 12.20
N ARG A 78 18.06 1.36 13.19
CA ARG A 78 16.60 1.59 13.08
C ARG A 78 16.21 2.88 12.36
N TRP A 79 17.17 3.68 11.90
CA TRP A 79 16.93 5.01 11.37
C TRP A 79 17.13 5.06 9.85
N PHE A 80 16.29 5.85 9.19
CA PHE A 80 16.59 6.35 7.86
C PHE A 80 17.47 7.59 7.99
N LYS A 81 18.51 7.69 7.15
CA LYS A 81 19.40 8.85 7.09
C LYS A 81 19.47 9.43 5.68
N ASP A 82 19.68 10.74 5.60
CA ASP A 82 20.02 11.41 4.33
C ASP A 82 21.54 11.43 4.09
N GLU A 83 21.95 11.94 2.94
CA GLU A 83 23.35 12.10 2.53
C GLU A 83 24.19 12.97 3.48
N GLN A 84 23.54 13.79 4.31
CA GLN A 84 24.17 14.64 5.31
C GLN A 84 24.20 13.97 6.69
N GLN A 85 23.91 12.66 6.75
CA GLN A 85 23.86 11.85 7.97
C GLN A 85 22.79 12.28 8.99
N ARG A 86 21.81 13.09 8.57
CA ARG A 86 20.69 13.48 9.43
C ARG A 86 19.69 12.34 9.56
N THR A 87 19.21 12.10 10.77
CA THR A 87 18.12 11.15 11.04
C THR A 87 16.82 11.68 10.47
N LEU A 88 16.10 10.85 9.73
CA LEU A 88 14.84 11.19 9.07
C LEU A 88 13.65 10.56 9.82
N ILE A 89 12.62 11.35 10.09
CA ILE A 89 11.29 10.85 10.43
C ILE A 89 10.41 11.06 9.19
N LEU A 90 10.04 9.98 8.53
CA LEU A 90 9.24 10.01 7.32
C LEU A 90 7.76 10.06 7.71
N ARG A 91 7.05 11.08 7.22
CA ARG A 91 5.59 11.20 7.38
C ARG A 91 4.92 11.24 6.04
N GLY A 92 3.93 10.39 5.87
CA GLY A 92 3.28 10.18 4.59
C GLY A 92 1.84 9.75 4.68
N VAL A 93 1.30 9.45 3.50
CA VAL A 93 -0.02 8.86 3.30
C VAL A 93 0.09 7.66 2.38
N ASN A 94 -0.87 6.77 2.50
CA ASN A 94 -1.21 5.82 1.46
C ASN A 94 -1.85 6.55 0.28
N LEU A 95 -1.44 6.21 -0.93
CA LEU A 95 -1.87 6.87 -2.16
C LEU A 95 -2.07 5.82 -3.26
N ALA A 96 -3.28 5.31 -3.49
CA ALA A 96 -4.51 5.59 -2.74
C ALA A 96 -5.44 4.38 -2.76
N SER A 97 -6.38 4.30 -1.81
CA SER A 97 -7.33 3.17 -1.76
C SER A 97 -8.25 3.02 -2.99
N ASN A 98 -8.45 4.05 -3.82
CA ASN A 98 -9.17 3.87 -5.10
C ASN A 98 -8.35 3.13 -6.16
N ALA A 99 -7.04 2.95 -5.97
CA ALA A 99 -6.19 2.14 -6.86
C ALA A 99 -6.51 0.64 -6.78
N LYS A 100 -7.32 0.22 -5.80
CA LYS A 100 -7.85 -1.14 -5.63
C LYS A 100 -8.82 -1.57 -6.74
N ILE A 101 -9.38 -0.62 -7.49
CA ILE A 101 -10.42 -0.85 -8.48
C ILE A 101 -10.13 -0.14 -9.83
N PRO A 102 -10.52 -0.75 -10.97
CA PRO A 102 -10.30 -0.14 -12.27
C PRO A 102 -11.07 1.17 -12.44
N VAL A 103 -10.57 2.03 -13.33
CA VAL A 103 -11.25 3.26 -13.78
C VAL A 103 -12.29 2.91 -14.84
N ARG A 104 -11.92 2.05 -15.80
CA ARG A 104 -12.78 1.63 -16.91
C ARG A 104 -12.78 0.11 -17.06
N PRO A 105 -13.96 -0.54 -17.14
CA PRO A 105 -15.23 -0.02 -16.65
C PRO A 105 -15.12 0.39 -15.17
N ASN A 106 -16.08 1.17 -14.66
CA ASN A 106 -16.04 1.64 -13.28
C ASN A 106 -16.03 0.45 -12.31
N GLY A 107 -14.92 0.25 -11.60
CA GLY A 107 -14.70 -0.90 -10.75
C GLY A 107 -15.30 -0.83 -9.35
N ALA A 108 -16.12 0.19 -9.04
CA ALA A 108 -16.70 0.35 -7.71
C ALA A 108 -17.47 -0.92 -7.28
N THR A 109 -17.16 -1.44 -6.09
CA THR A 109 -17.55 -2.82 -5.70
C THR A 109 -19.06 -3.02 -5.56
N HIS A 110 -19.82 -1.94 -5.42
CA HIS A 110 -21.28 -1.97 -5.31
C HIS A 110 -21.98 -2.10 -6.67
N LEU A 111 -21.26 -1.90 -7.78
CA LEU A 111 -21.79 -2.03 -9.13
C LEU A 111 -21.79 -3.49 -9.55
N ARG A 112 -22.92 -3.95 -10.06
CA ARG A 112 -23.09 -5.32 -10.57
C ARG A 112 -22.72 -5.44 -12.05
N GLU A 113 -22.88 -4.35 -12.79
CA GLU A 113 -22.47 -4.26 -14.19
C GLU A 113 -20.95 -4.44 -14.27
N HIS A 114 -20.47 -5.27 -15.20
CA HIS A 114 -19.04 -5.58 -15.39
C HIS A 114 -18.32 -6.17 -14.16
N ALA A 115 -19.03 -6.60 -13.11
CA ALA A 115 -18.41 -7.04 -11.85
C ALA A 115 -17.51 -8.28 -11.97
N PHE A 116 -17.66 -9.06 -13.05
CA PHE A 116 -16.86 -10.25 -13.35
C PHE A 116 -15.96 -10.07 -14.59
N GLU A 117 -15.94 -8.88 -15.19
CA GLU A 117 -15.01 -8.55 -16.25
C GLU A 117 -13.65 -8.21 -15.64
N HIS A 118 -12.61 -8.91 -16.11
CA HIS A 118 -11.25 -8.78 -15.56
C HIS A 118 -10.18 -8.60 -16.62
N GLN A 119 -10.39 -9.10 -17.84
CA GLN A 119 -9.38 -9.05 -18.90
C GLN A 119 -9.35 -7.75 -19.70
N ASP A 120 -10.46 -7.01 -19.77
CA ASP A 120 -10.58 -5.74 -20.49
C ASP A 120 -10.91 -4.63 -19.49
N VAL A 121 -9.93 -4.31 -18.64
CA VAL A 121 -10.04 -3.29 -17.59
C VAL A 121 -8.84 -2.36 -17.67
N SER A 122 -8.99 -1.10 -17.23
CA SER A 122 -7.91 -0.13 -17.21
C SER A 122 -7.84 0.56 -15.86
N PHE A 123 -6.66 0.55 -15.27
CA PHE A 123 -6.31 1.27 -14.04
C PHE A 123 -5.61 2.60 -14.34
N VAL A 124 -5.42 2.95 -15.61
CA VAL A 124 -4.84 4.24 -16.03
C VAL A 124 -5.68 5.38 -15.46
N GLY A 125 -5.04 6.26 -14.69
CA GLY A 125 -5.70 7.34 -13.95
C GLY A 125 -5.97 7.05 -12.47
N ARG A 126 -5.52 5.92 -11.91
CA ARG A 126 -5.44 5.70 -10.45
C ARG A 126 -4.05 6.07 -9.92
N PRO A 127 -3.88 6.84 -8.84
CA PRO A 127 -4.91 7.35 -7.94
C PRO A 127 -5.76 8.47 -8.55
N PHE A 128 -5.23 9.28 -9.47
CA PHE A 128 -5.97 10.37 -10.12
C PHE A 128 -5.39 10.67 -11.51
N PRO A 129 -6.14 11.28 -12.44
CA PRO A 129 -5.61 11.69 -13.75
C PRO A 129 -4.36 12.57 -13.66
N LEU A 130 -3.43 12.43 -14.62
CA LEU A 130 -2.20 13.24 -14.66
C LEU A 130 -2.46 14.75 -14.65
N ALA A 131 -3.58 15.20 -15.22
CA ALA A 131 -3.96 16.60 -15.27
C ALA A 131 -4.31 17.19 -13.88
N GLU A 132 -4.69 16.34 -12.93
CA GLU A 132 -5.08 16.73 -11.56
C GLU A 132 -3.92 16.58 -10.56
N ALA A 133 -2.82 15.96 -11.00
CA ALA A 133 -1.69 15.60 -10.15
C ALA A 133 -1.06 16.80 -9.43
N ASP A 134 -0.95 17.95 -10.11
CA ASP A 134 -0.37 19.16 -9.53
C ASP A 134 -1.14 19.63 -8.29
N GLU A 135 -2.46 19.54 -8.31
CA GLU A 135 -3.33 19.95 -7.20
C GLU A 135 -3.16 19.01 -6.00
N HIS A 136 -3.25 17.70 -6.23
CA HIS A 136 -3.13 16.70 -5.17
C HIS A 136 -1.75 16.70 -4.53
N PHE A 137 -0.68 16.78 -5.32
CA PHE A 137 0.68 16.83 -4.80
C PHE A 137 1.00 18.16 -4.12
N ALA A 138 0.49 19.30 -4.61
CA ALA A 138 0.61 20.59 -3.92
C ALA A 138 -0.07 20.53 -2.55
N ARG A 139 -1.28 19.96 -2.47
CA ARG A 139 -2.03 19.77 -1.23
C ARG A 139 -1.27 18.92 -0.23
N LEU A 140 -0.85 17.72 -0.62
CA LEU A 140 -0.12 16.80 0.27
C LEU A 140 1.19 17.42 0.77
N LYS A 141 1.91 18.14 -0.09
CA LYS A 141 3.13 18.88 0.29
C LYS A 141 2.81 19.99 1.27
N SER A 142 1.73 20.73 1.06
CA SER A 142 1.30 21.80 1.95
C SER A 142 0.88 21.27 3.33
N TRP A 143 0.40 20.03 3.40
CA TRP A 143 0.08 19.34 4.65
C TRP A 143 1.29 18.77 5.38
N GLY A 144 2.49 18.93 4.81
CA GLY A 144 3.75 18.51 5.41
C GLY A 144 4.12 17.06 5.17
N PHE A 145 3.40 16.34 4.31
CA PHE A 145 3.79 14.99 3.92
C PHE A 145 5.00 15.03 2.98
N THR A 146 5.92 14.09 3.16
CA THR A 146 7.13 13.95 2.33
C THR A 146 7.36 12.53 1.83
N PHE A 147 6.53 11.59 2.27
CA PHE A 147 6.64 10.17 1.95
C PHE A 147 5.31 9.65 1.43
N LEU A 148 5.32 8.76 0.44
CA LEU A 148 4.11 8.12 -0.08
C LEU A 148 4.28 6.61 -0.09
N ARG A 149 3.28 5.89 0.42
CA ARG A 149 3.07 4.48 0.09
C ARG A 149 2.19 4.46 -1.15
N PHE A 150 2.78 4.23 -2.32
CA PHE A 150 2.11 4.35 -3.61
C PHE A 150 1.52 3.01 -4.03
N LEU A 151 0.19 2.92 -3.99
CA LEU A 151 -0.53 1.68 -4.20
C LEU A 151 -0.62 1.34 -5.69
N ILE A 152 -0.31 0.09 -6.00
CA ILE A 152 -0.67 -0.59 -7.24
C ILE A 152 -1.29 -1.93 -6.88
N THR A 153 -2.03 -2.56 -7.79
CA THR A 153 -2.43 -3.96 -7.62
C THR A 153 -1.72 -4.83 -8.66
N TRP A 154 -1.55 -6.12 -8.37
CA TRP A 154 -1.06 -7.07 -9.37
C TRP A 154 -1.98 -7.10 -10.60
N GLU A 155 -3.29 -7.03 -10.36
CA GLU A 155 -4.30 -6.90 -11.42
C GLU A 155 -4.03 -5.71 -12.34
N ALA A 156 -3.76 -4.52 -11.79
CA ALA A 156 -3.49 -3.35 -12.61
C ALA A 156 -2.32 -3.55 -13.60
N VAL A 157 -1.35 -4.39 -13.26
CA VAL A 157 -0.18 -4.66 -14.10
C VAL A 157 -0.42 -5.81 -15.09
N GLU A 158 -1.15 -6.85 -14.71
CA GLU A 158 -1.23 -8.13 -15.45
C GLU A 158 -2.68 -8.66 -15.54
N HIS A 159 -3.67 -7.79 -15.77
CA HIS A 159 -5.09 -8.18 -15.80
C HIS A 159 -5.47 -9.06 -17.01
N ALA A 160 -4.87 -8.82 -18.18
CA ALA A 160 -5.26 -9.47 -19.44
C ALA A 160 -4.90 -10.96 -19.49
N GLY A 161 -3.95 -11.41 -18.68
CA GLY A 161 -3.52 -12.80 -18.62
C GLY A 161 -2.07 -12.96 -18.18
N PRO A 162 -1.64 -14.20 -17.89
CA PRO A 162 -0.29 -14.50 -17.43
C PRO A 162 0.76 -14.06 -18.47
N GLY A 163 1.71 -13.22 -18.05
CA GLY A 163 2.78 -12.66 -18.86
C GLY A 163 2.36 -11.49 -19.77
N ILE A 164 1.11 -11.03 -19.70
CA ILE A 164 0.58 -9.95 -20.54
C ILE A 164 0.46 -8.68 -19.71
N TYR A 165 1.51 -7.85 -19.77
CA TYR A 165 1.61 -6.64 -18.95
C TYR A 165 0.98 -5.42 -19.61
N ASP A 166 0.16 -4.69 -18.87
CA ASP A 166 -0.46 -3.42 -19.31
C ASP A 166 0.60 -2.32 -19.43
N GLN A 167 1.02 -2.06 -20.68
CA GLN A 167 2.04 -1.05 -20.97
C GLN A 167 1.54 0.38 -20.74
N GLU A 168 0.25 0.65 -20.98
CA GLU A 168 -0.34 1.97 -20.79
C GLU A 168 -0.40 2.32 -19.31
N TYR A 169 -0.77 1.35 -18.46
CA TYR A 169 -0.73 1.51 -17.02
C TYR A 169 0.70 1.74 -16.51
N LEU A 170 1.69 0.98 -16.99
CA LEU A 170 3.09 1.17 -16.62
C LEU A 170 3.61 2.56 -17.03
N ASP A 171 3.25 3.07 -18.21
CA ASP A 171 3.62 4.42 -18.67
C ASP A 171 2.97 5.50 -17.78
N TYR A 172 1.70 5.32 -17.46
CA TYR A 172 0.99 6.21 -16.56
C TYR A 172 1.59 6.22 -15.14
N VAL A 173 1.94 5.05 -14.58
CA VAL A 173 2.63 4.93 -13.28
C VAL A 173 3.98 5.66 -13.31
N ALA A 174 4.75 5.52 -14.40
CA ALA A 174 6.00 6.25 -14.56
C ALA A 174 5.80 7.77 -14.51
N ALA A 175 4.81 8.28 -15.26
CA ALA A 175 4.53 9.70 -15.35
C ALA A 175 4.05 10.29 -14.02
N ILE A 176 3.16 9.59 -13.30
CA ILE A 176 2.63 10.08 -12.02
C ILE A 176 3.68 10.02 -10.90
N VAL A 177 4.52 8.98 -10.90
CA VAL A 177 5.65 8.85 -9.96
C VAL A 177 6.71 9.90 -10.25
N GLU A 178 7.05 10.16 -11.51
CA GLU A 178 7.97 11.24 -11.89
C GLU A 178 7.45 12.59 -11.40
N LYS A 179 6.16 12.85 -11.60
CA LYS A 179 5.48 14.06 -11.11
C LYS A 179 5.57 14.19 -9.60
N ALA A 180 5.33 13.12 -8.83
CA ALA A 180 5.48 13.13 -7.37
C ALA A 180 6.90 13.55 -6.94
N GLY A 181 7.92 13.08 -7.66
CA GLY A 181 9.32 13.46 -7.42
C GLY A 181 9.58 14.96 -7.56
N THR A 182 8.93 15.63 -8.52
CA THR A 182 9.05 17.11 -8.71
C THR A 182 8.52 17.92 -7.52
N TYR A 183 7.63 17.33 -6.72
CA TYR A 183 7.11 17.93 -5.49
C TYR A 183 7.99 17.65 -4.27
N GLY A 184 8.99 16.77 -4.40
CA GLY A 184 9.92 16.38 -3.35
C GLY A 184 9.46 15.18 -2.52
N PHE A 185 8.46 14.42 -3.00
CA PHE A 185 8.06 13.17 -2.36
C PHE A 185 9.11 12.10 -2.60
N LYS A 186 9.44 11.36 -1.54
CA LYS A 186 10.01 10.01 -1.66
C LYS A 186 8.87 9.01 -1.58
N LEU A 187 8.97 7.86 -2.24
CA LEU A 187 7.91 6.87 -2.21
C LEU A 187 8.43 5.45 -2.33
N PHE A 188 7.65 4.50 -1.83
CA PHE A 188 7.79 3.10 -2.16
C PHE A 188 6.53 2.61 -2.84
N ILE A 189 6.71 1.63 -3.74
CA ILE A 189 5.59 0.99 -4.44
C ILE A 189 5.05 -0.12 -3.57
N ASP A 190 3.74 -0.13 -3.36
CA ASP A 190 3.02 -1.12 -2.59
C ASP A 190 2.14 -1.96 -3.52
N PRO A 191 2.53 -3.22 -3.81
CA PRO A 191 1.66 -4.21 -4.41
C PRO A 191 0.52 -4.59 -3.45
N HIS A 192 -0.52 -3.77 -3.49
CA HIS A 192 -1.65 -3.83 -2.59
C HIS A 192 -2.57 -5.01 -2.91
N GLN A 193 -3.12 -5.60 -1.86
CA GLN A 193 -4.18 -6.58 -1.93
C GLN A 193 -4.94 -6.59 -0.60
N ASP A 194 -6.24 -6.85 -0.67
CA ASP A 194 -7.05 -7.28 0.45
C ASP A 194 -7.77 -8.56 0.05
N VAL A 195 -7.70 -9.58 0.92
CA VAL A 195 -8.34 -10.89 0.72
C VAL A 195 -8.18 -11.44 -0.70
N TRP A 196 -6.96 -11.34 -1.24
CA TRP A 196 -6.46 -11.86 -2.52
C TRP A 196 -6.89 -11.11 -3.80
N SER A 197 -8.17 -10.87 -4.04
CA SER A 197 -8.67 -10.39 -5.34
C SER A 197 -10.04 -9.71 -5.24
N ARG A 198 -10.36 -8.86 -6.24
CA ARG A 198 -11.70 -8.28 -6.40
C ARG A 198 -12.80 -9.33 -6.41
N PHE A 199 -12.49 -10.50 -6.95
CA PHE A 199 -13.44 -11.60 -7.10
C PHE A 199 -13.60 -12.44 -5.83
N SER A 200 -12.63 -12.41 -4.90
CA SER A 200 -12.78 -12.98 -3.56
C SER A 200 -13.34 -11.98 -2.54
N GLY A 201 -13.84 -10.83 -3.02
CA GLY A 201 -14.49 -9.80 -2.20
C GLY A 201 -13.53 -8.75 -1.62
N GLY A 202 -12.33 -8.63 -2.17
CA GLY A 202 -11.37 -7.57 -1.83
C GLY A 202 -10.70 -6.93 -3.06
N ASP A 203 -9.38 -7.02 -3.19
CA ASP A 203 -8.59 -6.52 -4.34
C ASP A 203 -7.21 -7.19 -4.42
N GLY A 204 -6.43 -6.89 -5.46
CA GLY A 204 -5.03 -7.32 -5.56
C GLY A 204 -4.73 -8.15 -6.80
N ALA A 205 -4.89 -9.47 -6.70
CA ALA A 205 -4.56 -10.43 -7.74
C ALA A 205 -5.57 -10.42 -8.92
N PRO A 206 -5.09 -10.57 -10.17
CA PRO A 206 -5.95 -10.60 -11.35
C PRO A 206 -6.86 -11.83 -11.38
N GLY A 207 -8.00 -11.71 -12.06
CA GLY A 207 -9.02 -12.75 -12.17
C GLY A 207 -8.51 -14.05 -12.77
N TRP A 208 -7.56 -14.00 -13.70
CA TRP A 208 -6.97 -15.19 -14.32
C TRP A 208 -6.29 -16.11 -13.29
N THR A 209 -5.83 -15.59 -12.14
CA THR A 209 -5.20 -16.43 -11.09
C THR A 209 -6.20 -17.43 -10.50
N LEU A 210 -7.47 -17.04 -10.40
CA LEU A 210 -8.56 -17.88 -9.93
C LEU A 210 -8.97 -18.88 -11.02
N GLU A 211 -9.09 -18.41 -12.26
CA GLU A 211 -9.41 -19.27 -13.41
C GLU A 211 -8.34 -20.35 -13.62
N ALA A 212 -7.06 -20.01 -13.46
CA ALA A 212 -5.94 -20.92 -13.66
C ALA A 212 -5.96 -22.11 -12.69
N VAL A 213 -6.54 -21.94 -11.49
CA VAL A 213 -6.72 -23.05 -10.53
C VAL A 213 -8.08 -23.76 -10.68
N GLY A 214 -8.87 -23.38 -11.69
CA GLY A 214 -10.14 -23.99 -12.06
C GLY A 214 -11.37 -23.39 -11.38
N PHE A 215 -11.27 -22.22 -10.74
CA PHE A 215 -12.44 -21.53 -10.18
C PHE A 215 -13.29 -20.85 -11.25
N ASP A 216 -14.60 -20.81 -11.03
CA ASP A 216 -15.55 -19.94 -11.72
C ASP A 216 -15.99 -18.84 -10.73
N MET A 217 -15.38 -17.66 -10.88
CA MET A 217 -15.62 -16.51 -10.01
C MET A 217 -17.09 -16.06 -10.00
N THR A 218 -17.84 -16.29 -11.08
CA THR A 218 -19.26 -15.92 -11.16
C THR A 218 -20.14 -16.71 -10.18
N LYS A 219 -19.62 -17.83 -9.66
CA LYS A 219 -20.31 -18.73 -8.74
C LYS A 219 -19.97 -18.50 -7.27
N PHE A 220 -19.02 -17.62 -6.95
CA PHE A 220 -18.52 -17.49 -5.58
C PHE A 220 -19.56 -17.02 -4.58
N GLY A 221 -20.41 -16.06 -4.97
CA GLY A 221 -21.53 -15.62 -4.12
C GLY A 221 -22.53 -16.76 -3.87
N PRO A 222 -23.14 -17.34 -4.92
CA PRO A 222 -24.09 -18.46 -4.77
C PRO A 222 -23.53 -19.68 -4.04
N SER A 223 -22.26 -20.04 -4.26
CA SER A 223 -21.63 -21.17 -3.61
C SER A 223 -21.17 -20.88 -2.17
N GLY A 224 -21.16 -19.60 -1.75
CA GLY A 224 -20.59 -19.18 -0.47
C GLY A 224 -19.05 -19.18 -0.41
N ALA A 225 -18.37 -19.25 -1.57
CA ALA A 225 -16.91 -19.21 -1.65
C ALA A 225 -16.32 -17.82 -1.36
N ALA A 226 -17.09 -16.75 -1.58
CA ALA A 226 -16.78 -15.38 -1.18
C ALA A 226 -18.05 -14.54 -1.03
N LEU A 227 -17.98 -13.49 -0.22
CA LEU A 227 -18.98 -12.44 -0.10
C LEU A 227 -18.55 -11.24 -0.95
N LEU A 228 -19.24 -10.99 -2.05
CA LEU A 228 -19.01 -9.84 -2.94
C LEU A 228 -20.12 -8.81 -2.81
N HIS A 229 -19.77 -7.52 -2.72
CA HIS A 229 -20.74 -6.43 -2.64
C HIS A 229 -21.64 -6.38 -3.89
N ALA A 230 -21.07 -6.50 -5.09
CA ALA A 230 -21.81 -6.52 -6.36
C ALA A 230 -22.91 -7.59 -6.44
N VAL A 231 -22.71 -8.72 -5.74
CA VAL A 231 -23.66 -9.84 -5.71
C VAL A 231 -24.64 -9.71 -4.55
N HIS A 232 -24.15 -9.33 -3.37
CA HIS A 232 -24.96 -9.15 -2.17
C HIS A 232 -25.92 -7.96 -2.30
N GLY A 233 -25.48 -6.87 -2.91
CA GLY A 233 -26.22 -5.61 -3.00
C GLY A 233 -26.23 -4.82 -1.68
N ASP A 234 -26.95 -3.70 -1.71
CA ASP A 234 -27.11 -2.81 -0.56
C ASP A 234 -28.29 -3.23 0.34
N PRO A 235 -28.21 -2.99 1.68
CA PRO A 235 -27.03 -2.48 2.39
C PRO A 235 -25.95 -3.58 2.53
N PHE A 236 -24.71 -3.24 2.16
CA PHE A 236 -23.60 -4.16 2.35
C PHE A 236 -23.21 -4.24 3.84
N PRO A 237 -22.95 -5.44 4.39
CA PRO A 237 -22.65 -5.58 5.81
C PRO A 237 -21.30 -4.95 6.19
N ARG A 238 -21.31 -4.09 7.22
CA ARG A 238 -20.11 -3.35 7.68
C ARG A 238 -19.05 -4.30 8.25
N MET A 239 -17.80 -4.16 7.82
CA MET A 239 -16.66 -4.97 8.29
C MET A 239 -16.82 -6.48 8.06
N HIS A 240 -17.65 -6.90 7.10
CA HIS A 240 -17.75 -8.32 6.72
C HIS A 240 -16.76 -8.72 5.63
N TRP A 241 -16.30 -7.80 4.79
CA TRP A 241 -15.34 -8.11 3.73
C TRP A 241 -14.06 -8.82 4.23
N PRO A 242 -13.48 -8.53 5.42
CA PRO A 242 -12.27 -9.23 5.88
C PRO A 242 -12.52 -10.71 6.18
N THR A 243 -13.78 -11.09 6.42
CA THR A 243 -14.15 -12.49 6.67
C THR A 243 -13.97 -13.37 5.45
N ASN A 244 -13.83 -12.78 4.26
CA ASN A 244 -13.47 -13.52 3.05
C ASN A 244 -12.11 -14.21 3.16
N GLY A 245 -11.20 -13.71 4.00
CA GLY A 245 -9.88 -14.31 4.19
C GLY A 245 -9.91 -15.77 4.67
N SER A 246 -11.00 -16.21 5.31
CA SER A 246 -11.21 -17.61 5.72
C SER A 246 -12.18 -18.39 4.83
N LYS A 247 -12.79 -17.75 3.84
CA LYS A 247 -13.66 -18.41 2.87
C LYS A 247 -12.85 -19.06 1.75
N LEU A 248 -13.49 -19.99 1.04
CA LEU A 248 -12.82 -20.90 0.12
C LEU A 248 -11.89 -20.18 -0.85
N ALA A 249 -12.35 -19.10 -1.50
CA ALA A 249 -11.60 -18.46 -2.58
C ALA A 249 -10.25 -17.89 -2.08
N ALA A 250 -10.29 -16.91 -1.18
CA ALA A 250 -9.06 -16.26 -0.68
C ALA A 250 -8.18 -17.24 0.10
N ALA A 251 -8.76 -18.05 0.99
CA ALA A 251 -7.98 -18.99 1.80
C ALA A 251 -7.26 -20.04 0.94
N THR A 252 -7.92 -20.52 -0.12
CA THR A 252 -7.28 -21.43 -1.08
C THR A 252 -6.12 -20.74 -1.79
N MET A 253 -6.33 -19.54 -2.34
CA MET A 253 -5.30 -18.88 -3.13
C MET A 253 -4.05 -18.51 -2.32
N PHE A 254 -4.21 -18.01 -1.09
CA PHE A 254 -3.07 -17.78 -0.20
C PHE A 254 -2.30 -19.08 0.12
N THR A 255 -3.03 -20.17 0.37
CA THR A 255 -2.41 -21.47 0.64
C THR A 255 -1.60 -21.97 -0.55
N LEU A 256 -2.11 -21.79 -1.78
CA LEU A 256 -1.42 -22.19 -3.00
C LEU A 256 -0.21 -21.28 -3.28
N PHE A 257 -0.36 -19.97 -3.08
CA PHE A 257 0.70 -18.98 -3.31
C PHE A 257 1.90 -19.19 -2.39
N PHE A 258 1.67 -19.53 -1.12
CA PHE A 258 2.74 -19.71 -0.15
C PHE A 258 3.22 -21.15 0.00
N GLY A 259 2.30 -22.13 0.02
CA GLY A 259 2.59 -23.52 0.37
C GLY A 259 2.07 -24.55 -0.64
N GLY A 260 1.86 -24.16 -1.90
CA GLY A 260 1.37 -25.07 -2.95
C GLY A 260 2.28 -26.29 -3.20
N HIS A 261 3.59 -26.20 -2.94
CA HIS A 261 4.49 -27.36 -3.04
C HIS A 261 4.21 -28.43 -1.98
N ASP A 262 3.96 -28.02 -0.74
CA ASP A 262 3.78 -28.94 0.38
C ASP A 262 2.32 -29.41 0.50
N PHE A 263 1.36 -28.50 0.31
CA PHE A 263 -0.05 -28.79 0.56
C PHE A 263 -0.86 -29.13 -0.69
N ALA A 264 -0.38 -28.78 -1.88
CA ALA A 264 -1.08 -29.03 -3.14
C ALA A 264 -0.16 -29.55 -4.26
N PRO A 265 0.68 -30.58 -4.02
CA PRO A 265 1.71 -31.02 -4.97
C PRO A 265 1.15 -31.51 -6.32
N GLN A 266 -0.12 -31.92 -6.37
CA GLN A 266 -0.77 -32.36 -7.60
C GLN A 266 -1.37 -31.19 -8.41
N THR A 267 -1.45 -30.00 -7.83
CA THR A 267 -2.01 -28.82 -8.49
C THR A 267 -0.92 -28.19 -9.36
N LYS A 268 -1.05 -28.38 -10.66
CA LYS A 268 -0.13 -27.85 -11.67
C LYS A 268 -0.88 -27.03 -12.73
N ILE A 269 -0.28 -25.91 -13.11
CA ILE A 269 -0.74 -25.04 -14.19
C ILE A 269 0.36 -25.08 -15.25
N GLU A 270 0.01 -25.47 -16.48
CA GLU A 270 0.99 -25.65 -17.57
C GLU A 270 2.17 -26.57 -17.21
N GLY A 271 1.91 -27.56 -16.35
CA GLY A 271 2.93 -28.51 -15.88
C GLY A 271 3.81 -28.00 -14.72
N VAL A 272 3.70 -26.73 -14.35
CA VAL A 272 4.42 -26.10 -13.23
C VAL A 272 3.58 -26.18 -11.96
N ASN A 273 4.21 -26.39 -10.79
CA ASN A 273 3.47 -26.35 -9.53
C ASN A 273 2.85 -24.95 -9.32
N VAL A 274 1.63 -24.91 -8.81
CA VAL A 274 0.86 -23.67 -8.62
C VAL A 274 1.58 -22.60 -7.80
N GLN A 275 2.36 -22.98 -6.78
CA GLN A 275 3.13 -22.02 -5.98
C GLN A 275 4.16 -21.30 -6.84
N GLU A 276 4.97 -22.07 -7.58
CA GLU A 276 5.99 -21.53 -8.48
C GLU A 276 5.37 -20.68 -9.58
N TYR A 277 4.26 -21.15 -10.17
CA TYR A 277 3.54 -20.41 -11.20
C TYR A 277 3.06 -19.05 -10.68
N LEU A 278 2.31 -19.01 -9.57
CA LEU A 278 1.76 -17.77 -9.03
C LEU A 278 2.85 -16.81 -8.53
N GLN A 279 3.85 -17.30 -7.80
CA GLN A 279 4.93 -16.44 -7.30
C GLN A 279 5.77 -15.85 -8.43
N SER A 280 6.11 -16.65 -9.45
CA SER A 280 6.88 -16.14 -10.59
C SER A 280 6.13 -15.07 -11.37
N HIS A 281 4.84 -15.26 -11.66
CA HIS A 281 4.05 -14.23 -12.35
C HIS A 281 3.91 -12.96 -11.52
N TYR A 282 3.58 -13.08 -10.23
CA TYR A 282 3.49 -11.95 -9.32
C TYR A 282 4.81 -11.15 -9.27
N ILE A 283 5.94 -11.82 -9.00
CA ILE A 283 7.25 -11.16 -8.91
C ILE A 283 7.61 -10.53 -10.26
N ASN A 284 7.37 -11.21 -11.38
CA ASN A 284 7.67 -10.67 -12.70
C ASN A 284 6.82 -9.44 -13.05
N ALA A 285 5.55 -9.40 -12.64
CA ALA A 285 4.71 -8.21 -12.79
C ALA A 285 5.30 -7.01 -12.00
N ILE A 286 5.70 -7.22 -10.74
CA ILE A 286 6.31 -6.14 -9.94
C ILE A 286 7.69 -5.75 -10.49
N LYS A 287 8.46 -6.69 -11.05
CA LYS A 287 9.71 -6.38 -11.78
C LYS A 287 9.45 -5.46 -12.97
N GLN A 288 8.35 -5.59 -13.70
CA GLN A 288 8.03 -4.66 -14.80
C GLN A 288 7.86 -3.23 -14.29
N VAL A 289 7.19 -3.06 -13.14
CA VAL A 289 7.07 -1.74 -12.49
C VAL A 289 8.45 -1.22 -12.09
N ALA A 290 9.28 -2.06 -11.47
CA ALA A 290 10.62 -1.66 -11.06
C ALA A 290 11.51 -1.26 -12.24
N LEU A 291 11.47 -2.03 -13.34
CA LEU A 291 12.18 -1.71 -14.59
C LEU A 291 11.70 -0.39 -15.20
N ARG A 292 10.39 -0.13 -15.17
CA ARG A 292 9.80 1.11 -15.70
C ARG A 292 10.18 2.35 -14.88
N LEU A 293 10.31 2.19 -13.56
CA LEU A 293 10.68 3.27 -12.63
C LEU A 293 12.20 3.41 -12.41
N ARG A 294 13.00 2.59 -13.08
CA ARG A 294 14.45 2.54 -12.90
C ARG A 294 15.10 3.90 -13.15
N GLY A 295 15.93 4.33 -12.21
CA GLY A 295 16.66 5.60 -12.26
C GLY A 295 15.94 6.78 -11.63
N MET A 296 14.70 6.60 -11.16
CA MET A 296 13.99 7.61 -10.36
C MET A 296 14.45 7.53 -8.90
N GLU A 297 15.37 8.42 -8.48
CA GLU A 297 16.00 8.39 -7.14
C GLU A 297 15.00 8.57 -5.99
N HIS A 298 13.82 9.14 -6.25
CA HIS A 298 12.75 9.30 -5.27
C HIS A 298 11.90 8.03 -5.06
N VAL A 299 12.08 6.99 -5.89
CA VAL A 299 11.52 5.65 -5.65
C VAL A 299 12.50 4.90 -4.76
N VAL A 300 12.21 4.85 -3.46
CA VAL A 300 13.14 4.32 -2.46
C VAL A 300 13.07 2.80 -2.30
N GLY A 301 11.99 2.18 -2.75
CA GLY A 301 11.80 0.74 -2.55
C GLY A 301 10.45 0.20 -3.00
N TYR A 302 10.25 -1.08 -2.69
CA TYR A 302 9.08 -1.88 -3.05
C TYR A 302 8.64 -2.71 -1.84
N ASP A 303 7.34 -2.74 -1.57
CA ASP A 303 6.75 -3.69 -0.64
C ASP A 303 6.63 -5.08 -1.30
N THR A 304 6.75 -6.12 -0.49
CA THR A 304 6.66 -7.52 -0.91
C THR A 304 5.24 -7.93 -1.24
N LEU A 305 4.27 -7.63 -0.37
CA LEU A 305 2.84 -7.91 -0.51
C LEU A 305 2.12 -7.30 0.70
N ASN A 306 1.08 -6.49 0.45
CA ASN A 306 0.25 -5.93 1.53
C ASN A 306 -0.46 -7.02 2.34
N GLU A 307 -0.48 -6.93 3.67
CA GLU A 307 -1.22 -7.80 4.61
C GLU A 307 -1.32 -9.29 4.19
N PRO A 308 -0.20 -10.02 4.06
CA PRO A 308 -0.19 -11.38 3.51
C PRO A 308 -0.99 -12.35 4.39
N GLY A 309 -2.00 -13.00 3.80
CA GLY A 309 -2.78 -14.04 4.47
C GLY A 309 -2.10 -15.41 4.46
N SER A 310 -2.23 -16.16 5.56
CA SER A 310 -1.76 -17.56 5.65
C SER A 310 -2.68 -18.58 4.99
N GLY A 311 -3.90 -18.18 4.62
CA GLY A 311 -4.92 -19.08 4.09
C GLY A 311 -5.26 -20.19 5.09
N PHE A 312 -5.03 -21.44 4.72
CA PHE A 312 -5.20 -22.61 5.60
C PHE A 312 -3.91 -23.05 6.29
N ILE A 313 -2.75 -22.47 5.93
CA ILE A 313 -1.44 -22.89 6.44
C ILE A 313 -1.39 -22.72 7.96
N GLY A 314 -0.91 -23.75 8.66
CA GLY A 314 -0.85 -23.79 10.13
C GLY A 314 -2.14 -24.24 10.80
N LYS A 315 -3.20 -24.56 10.04
CA LYS A 315 -4.46 -24.98 10.64
C LYS A 315 -4.41 -26.41 11.18
N ASP A 316 -4.50 -26.52 12.51
CA ASP A 316 -4.42 -27.81 13.24
C ASP A 316 -5.61 -28.75 12.99
N ASP A 317 -6.81 -28.22 12.75
CA ASP A 317 -8.03 -29.01 12.52
C ASP A 317 -9.01 -28.28 11.58
N LEU A 318 -9.32 -28.89 10.42
CA LEU A 318 -10.23 -28.35 9.41
C LEU A 318 -11.71 -28.32 9.83
N HIS A 319 -12.07 -28.95 10.95
CA HIS A 319 -13.37 -28.76 11.60
C HIS A 319 -13.45 -27.50 12.46
N ALA A 320 -12.33 -26.87 12.79
CA ALA A 320 -12.32 -25.67 13.60
C ALA A 320 -12.32 -24.41 12.72
N HIS A 321 -13.05 -23.38 13.13
CA HIS A 321 -13.01 -22.07 12.46
C HIS A 321 -11.60 -21.44 12.53
N CYS A 322 -11.21 -20.67 11.50
CA CYS A 322 -9.82 -20.26 11.28
C CYS A 322 -9.63 -18.79 10.87
N GLY A 323 -10.68 -17.96 10.96
CA GLY A 323 -10.59 -16.56 10.51
C GLY A 323 -10.02 -15.62 11.58
N LEU A 324 -9.22 -14.65 11.15
CA LEU A 324 -8.79 -13.52 11.99
C LEU A 324 -10.00 -12.74 12.56
N LEU A 325 -11.10 -12.69 11.79
CA LEU A 325 -12.39 -12.14 12.18
C LEU A 325 -13.52 -13.10 11.79
N GLU A 326 -14.35 -13.49 12.75
CA GLU A 326 -15.54 -14.32 12.53
C GLU A 326 -16.83 -13.48 12.65
N LEU A 327 -17.33 -12.95 11.54
CA LEU A 327 -18.55 -12.13 11.54
C LEU A 327 -19.48 -12.52 10.40
N GLY A 328 -20.77 -12.67 10.69
CA GLY A 328 -21.71 -13.23 9.72
C GLY A 328 -21.45 -14.71 9.46
N GLU A 329 -21.65 -15.14 8.23
CA GLU A 329 -21.50 -16.55 7.83
C GLU A 329 -20.03 -16.97 7.86
N SER A 330 -19.65 -17.80 8.82
CA SER A 330 -18.26 -18.22 9.06
C SER A 330 -18.15 -19.74 8.92
N PRO A 331 -17.96 -20.30 7.71
CA PRO A 331 -17.74 -21.73 7.55
C PRO A 331 -16.41 -22.16 8.18
N THR A 332 -16.30 -23.43 8.59
CA THR A 332 -14.99 -24.05 8.84
C THR A 332 -14.27 -24.28 7.51
N PRO A 333 -12.94 -24.48 7.49
CA PRO A 333 -12.22 -24.84 6.27
C PRO A 333 -12.85 -26.01 5.51
N TYR A 334 -13.19 -27.09 6.21
CA TYR A 334 -13.83 -28.25 5.57
C TYR A 334 -15.22 -27.89 5.00
N GLN A 335 -16.04 -27.14 5.75
CA GLN A 335 -17.32 -26.66 5.24
C GLN A 335 -17.14 -25.77 4.00
N ALA A 336 -16.14 -24.90 3.97
CA ALA A 336 -15.85 -24.04 2.83
C ALA A 336 -15.49 -24.86 1.58
N MET A 337 -14.69 -25.92 1.73
CA MET A 337 -14.37 -26.87 0.65
C MET A 337 -15.61 -27.57 0.11
N LEU A 338 -16.49 -28.06 1.00
CA LEU A 338 -17.74 -28.72 0.63
C LEU A 338 -18.72 -27.78 -0.06
N LEU A 339 -18.86 -26.56 0.47
CA LEU A 339 -19.69 -25.51 -0.12
C LEU A 339 -19.26 -25.21 -1.56
N GLY A 340 -17.97 -25.01 -1.81
CA GLY A 340 -17.49 -24.79 -3.18
C GLY A 340 -17.59 -26.02 -4.07
N ALA A 341 -17.60 -27.23 -3.52
CA ALA A 341 -17.82 -28.46 -4.27
C ALA A 341 -19.31 -28.73 -4.59
N GLY A 342 -20.23 -27.88 -4.12
CA GLY A 342 -21.67 -28.00 -4.37
C GLY A 342 -22.44 -28.79 -3.30
N TYR A 343 -21.84 -29.04 -2.13
CA TYR A 343 -22.52 -29.69 -1.00
C TYR A 343 -23.04 -28.65 -0.01
N PRO A 344 -24.37 -28.49 0.15
CA PRO A 344 -24.94 -27.53 1.08
C PRO A 344 -24.44 -27.77 2.51
N GLN A 345 -24.07 -26.71 3.23
CA GLN A 345 -23.57 -26.80 4.61
C GLN A 345 -24.40 -25.96 5.57
N LYS A 346 -24.58 -26.47 6.78
CA LYS A 346 -25.14 -25.70 7.90
C LYS A 346 -24.01 -24.94 8.60
N VAL A 347 -23.87 -23.67 8.27
CA VAL A 347 -22.78 -22.79 8.70
C VAL A 347 -23.20 -21.96 9.91
N ALA A 348 -22.28 -21.77 10.86
CA ALA A 348 -22.47 -20.86 11.98
C ALA A 348 -22.47 -19.40 11.51
N VAL A 349 -23.44 -18.62 11.99
CA VAL A 349 -23.51 -17.18 11.78
C VAL A 349 -23.09 -16.50 13.08
N TYR A 350 -22.01 -15.73 13.02
CA TYR A 350 -21.45 -15.00 14.13
C TYR A 350 -21.96 -13.57 14.18
N GLY A 351 -22.13 -13.06 15.41
CA GLY A 351 -22.55 -11.70 15.65
C GLY A 351 -21.98 -11.17 16.95
N ILE A 352 -22.03 -9.85 17.10
CA ILE A 352 -21.56 -9.16 18.29
C ILE A 352 -22.65 -9.24 19.36
N ARG A 353 -22.35 -9.86 20.50
CA ARG A 353 -23.15 -9.76 21.73
C ARG A 353 -22.43 -8.88 22.74
N PRO A 354 -23.10 -8.40 23.81
CA PRO A 354 -22.43 -7.64 24.88
C PRO A 354 -21.22 -8.35 25.51
N THR A 355 -21.20 -9.69 25.45
CA THR A 355 -20.12 -10.56 25.95
C THR A 355 -19.07 -10.92 24.88
N GLY A 356 -19.10 -10.27 23.72
CA GLY A 356 -18.16 -10.47 22.62
C GLY A 356 -18.76 -11.15 21.39
N LEU A 357 -17.88 -11.46 20.44
CA LEU A 357 -18.18 -12.16 19.19
C LEU A 357 -18.54 -13.62 19.51
N ARG A 358 -19.74 -14.06 19.12
CA ARG A 358 -20.22 -15.42 19.37
C ARG A 358 -21.11 -15.92 18.22
N PRO A 359 -21.25 -17.24 18.04
CA PRO A 359 -22.31 -17.79 17.21
C PRO A 359 -23.67 -17.29 17.70
N VAL A 360 -24.47 -16.72 16.80
CA VAL A 360 -25.81 -16.22 17.09
C VAL A 360 -26.91 -17.05 16.42
N SER A 361 -26.60 -17.71 15.31
CA SER A 361 -27.53 -18.61 14.63
C SER A 361 -26.77 -19.58 13.71
N GLN A 362 -27.50 -20.43 12.99
CA GLN A 362 -26.95 -21.25 11.90
C GLN A 362 -27.78 -21.05 10.64
N ARG A 363 -27.16 -21.16 9.47
CA ARG A 363 -27.82 -21.01 8.17
C ARG A 363 -27.33 -22.10 7.21
N VAL A 364 -28.25 -22.61 6.37
CA VAL A 364 -27.87 -23.47 5.25
C VAL A 364 -27.35 -22.58 4.12
N ILE A 365 -26.12 -22.80 3.71
CA ILE A 365 -25.46 -22.09 2.62
C ILE A 365 -25.35 -23.01 1.40
N ASN A 366 -25.44 -22.42 0.21
CA ASN A 366 -25.45 -23.10 -1.09
C ASN A 366 -26.54 -24.20 -1.22
N PRO A 367 -27.83 -23.90 -0.96
CA PRO A 367 -28.90 -24.90 -1.01
C PRO A 367 -29.10 -25.50 -2.42
N ASP A 368 -28.74 -24.76 -3.46
CA ASP A 368 -28.90 -25.16 -4.86
C ASP A 368 -27.72 -25.98 -5.39
N GLY A 369 -26.71 -26.27 -4.55
CA GLY A 369 -25.57 -27.10 -4.91
C GLY A 369 -24.67 -26.49 -6.00
N VAL A 370 -24.58 -25.16 -6.06
CA VAL A 370 -23.76 -24.45 -7.04
C VAL A 370 -22.28 -24.72 -6.77
N ARG A 371 -21.56 -25.22 -7.78
CA ARG A 371 -20.11 -25.44 -7.69
C ARG A 371 -19.38 -24.12 -7.94
N ALA A 372 -18.33 -23.85 -7.16
CA ALA A 372 -17.42 -22.73 -7.35
C ALA A 372 -16.38 -22.97 -8.47
N TRP A 373 -16.42 -24.15 -9.10
CA TRP A 373 -15.41 -24.64 -10.04
C TRP A 373 -15.95 -24.65 -11.46
N GLN A 374 -15.08 -24.40 -12.42
CA GLN A 374 -15.38 -24.51 -13.85
C GLN A 374 -15.84 -25.93 -14.22
N GLU A 375 -16.54 -26.04 -15.34
CA GLU A 375 -16.92 -27.35 -15.87
C GLU A 375 -15.68 -28.22 -16.12
N GLY A 376 -15.75 -29.49 -15.73
CA GLY A 376 -14.62 -30.41 -15.78
C GLY A 376 -13.54 -30.21 -14.71
N CYS A 377 -13.59 -29.13 -13.93
CA CYS A 377 -12.67 -28.92 -12.79
C CYS A 377 -13.28 -29.45 -11.49
N ASP A 378 -12.49 -30.18 -10.69
CA ASP A 378 -12.87 -30.61 -9.34
C ASP A 378 -12.11 -29.86 -8.25
N CYS A 379 -12.65 -29.88 -7.03
CA CYS A 379 -12.06 -29.23 -5.87
C CYS A 379 -10.60 -29.67 -5.68
N ILE A 380 -9.68 -28.71 -5.68
CA ILE A 380 -8.25 -29.01 -5.59
C ILE A 380 -7.88 -29.74 -4.29
N TRP A 381 -8.61 -29.46 -3.21
CA TRP A 381 -8.35 -30.10 -1.91
C TRP A 381 -8.85 -31.55 -1.91
N ARG A 382 -9.91 -31.87 -2.66
CA ARG A 382 -10.30 -33.25 -2.92
C ARG A 382 -9.25 -33.96 -3.76
N ARG A 383 -8.78 -33.33 -4.85
CA ARG A 383 -7.72 -33.88 -5.72
C ARG A 383 -6.42 -34.18 -4.96
N ASN A 384 -6.04 -33.32 -4.01
CA ASN A 384 -4.87 -33.54 -3.16
C ASN A 384 -5.16 -34.46 -1.94
N GLY A 385 -6.33 -35.10 -1.89
CA GLY A 385 -6.68 -36.13 -0.91
C GLY A 385 -6.92 -35.60 0.51
N VAL A 386 -7.37 -34.35 0.64
CA VAL A 386 -7.76 -33.77 1.94
C VAL A 386 -9.11 -34.34 2.41
N TRP A 387 -10.02 -34.53 1.48
CA TRP A 387 -11.34 -35.13 1.68
C TRP A 387 -11.75 -35.89 0.42
N ASP A 388 -12.69 -36.84 0.54
CA ASP A 388 -13.31 -37.52 -0.61
C ASP A 388 -14.73 -37.99 -0.25
N LEU A 389 -15.37 -38.75 -1.13
CA LEU A 389 -16.66 -39.39 -0.87
C LEU A 389 -16.47 -40.78 -0.26
N ASP A 390 -17.30 -41.10 0.73
CA ASP A 390 -17.41 -42.46 1.25
C ASP A 390 -18.11 -43.39 0.23
N ALA A 391 -18.23 -44.68 0.58
CA ALA A 391 -18.88 -45.67 -0.28
C ALA A 391 -20.37 -45.38 -0.55
N ALA A 392 -21.01 -44.54 0.26
CA ALA A 392 -22.40 -44.11 0.09
C ALA A 392 -22.52 -42.77 -0.67
N GLY A 393 -21.40 -42.18 -1.10
CA GLY A 393 -21.36 -40.91 -1.81
C GLY A 393 -21.42 -39.67 -0.91
N ASN A 394 -21.24 -39.81 0.41
CA ASN A 394 -21.23 -38.68 1.35
C ASN A 394 -19.81 -38.11 1.50
N PRO A 395 -19.65 -36.78 1.61
CA PRO A 395 -18.34 -36.19 1.86
C PRO A 395 -17.75 -36.58 3.22
N GLN A 396 -16.51 -37.06 3.19
CA GLN A 396 -15.72 -37.46 4.35
C GLN A 396 -14.35 -36.74 4.34
N LEU A 397 -14.02 -36.10 5.46
CA LEU A 397 -12.70 -35.52 5.67
C LEU A 397 -11.68 -36.63 5.97
N LEU A 398 -10.57 -36.65 5.23
CA LEU A 398 -9.54 -37.69 5.32
C LEU A 398 -8.31 -37.23 6.10
N LYS A 399 -7.97 -35.93 5.99
CA LYS A 399 -6.76 -35.34 6.60
C LYS A 399 -7.11 -34.05 7.35
N PRO A 400 -7.58 -34.14 8.61
CA PRO A 400 -8.02 -32.96 9.38
C PRO A 400 -6.89 -31.97 9.69
N ASP A 401 -5.64 -32.43 9.72
CA ASP A 401 -4.42 -31.69 10.05
C ASP A 401 -3.53 -31.41 8.81
N HIS A 402 -4.10 -31.53 7.61
CA HIS A 402 -3.36 -31.45 6.33
C HIS A 402 -2.45 -30.21 6.21
N PHE A 403 -2.83 -29.09 6.84
CA PHE A 403 -2.10 -27.82 6.73
C PHE A 403 -1.22 -27.47 7.92
N SER A 404 -1.19 -28.28 8.98
CA SER A 404 -0.40 -27.98 10.19
C SER A 404 0.93 -28.73 10.24
N ILE A 405 1.10 -29.85 9.53
CA ILE A 405 2.28 -30.70 9.61
C ILE A 405 2.88 -30.95 8.23
N VAL A 406 4.17 -30.63 8.07
CA VAL A 406 4.96 -30.96 6.87
C VAL A 406 6.19 -31.74 7.29
N ARG A 407 6.39 -32.93 6.69
CA ARG A 407 7.52 -33.83 6.98
C ARG A 407 7.70 -34.13 8.47
N GLY A 408 6.58 -34.28 9.20
CA GLY A 408 6.57 -34.60 10.64
C GLY A 408 6.82 -33.41 11.58
N ARG A 409 6.91 -32.18 11.07
CA ARG A 409 7.11 -30.96 11.86
C ARG A 409 5.90 -30.04 11.75
N LYS A 410 5.52 -29.39 12.86
CA LYS A 410 4.52 -28.32 12.85
C LYS A 410 5.03 -27.12 12.05
N VAL A 411 4.21 -26.61 11.15
CA VAL A 411 4.58 -25.47 10.31
C VAL A 411 4.47 -24.15 11.07
N ASP A 412 5.36 -23.23 10.74
CA ASP A 412 5.34 -21.84 11.14
C ASP A 412 5.21 -20.99 9.87
N PHE A 413 4.06 -20.34 9.67
CA PHE A 413 3.78 -19.63 8.42
C PHE A 413 4.84 -18.55 8.10
N THR A 414 5.23 -17.79 9.13
CA THR A 414 6.17 -16.69 9.01
C THR A 414 7.55 -17.17 8.59
N ASN A 415 8.07 -18.20 9.25
CA ASN A 415 9.43 -18.70 9.03
C ASN A 415 9.51 -19.64 7.82
N ASP A 416 8.53 -20.54 7.64
CA ASP A 416 8.58 -21.59 6.61
C ASP A 416 8.14 -21.11 5.22
N TYR A 417 7.31 -20.07 5.11
CA TYR A 417 6.72 -19.66 3.82
C TYR A 417 6.84 -18.17 3.51
N MET A 418 6.50 -17.29 4.46
CA MET A 418 6.60 -15.84 4.24
C MET A 418 8.06 -15.40 4.10
N THR A 419 8.96 -15.86 4.97
CA THR A 419 10.39 -15.49 4.93
C THR A 419 11.08 -15.92 3.62
N PRO A 420 10.92 -17.16 3.12
CA PRO A 420 11.43 -17.55 1.80
C PRO A 420 10.87 -16.70 0.66
N PHE A 421 9.59 -16.34 0.70
CA PHE A 421 8.98 -15.45 -0.28
C PHE A 421 9.60 -14.05 -0.26
N VAL A 422 9.73 -13.43 0.92
CA VAL A 422 10.37 -12.11 1.08
C VAL A 422 11.79 -12.13 0.52
N ARG A 423 12.57 -13.17 0.82
CA ARG A 423 13.94 -13.32 0.28
C ARG A 423 13.96 -13.45 -1.23
N ARG A 424 13.08 -14.28 -1.80
CA ARG A 424 12.96 -14.45 -3.25
C ARG A 424 12.62 -13.12 -3.91
N PHE A 425 11.58 -12.44 -3.42
CA PHE A 425 11.16 -11.13 -3.92
C PHE A 425 12.31 -10.11 -3.85
N ALA A 426 12.98 -10.03 -2.69
CA ALA A 426 14.10 -9.12 -2.47
C ALA A 426 15.28 -9.38 -3.43
N ASN A 427 15.58 -10.64 -3.72
CA ASN A 427 16.66 -11.01 -4.64
C ASN A 427 16.31 -10.64 -6.09
N GLU A 428 15.07 -10.88 -6.50
CA GLU A 428 14.59 -10.63 -7.86
C GLU A 428 14.43 -9.14 -8.16
N ILE A 429 13.94 -8.34 -7.20
CA ILE A 429 13.80 -6.89 -7.37
C ILE A 429 15.15 -6.17 -7.30
N ARG A 430 16.09 -6.66 -6.46
CA ARG A 430 17.44 -6.09 -6.36
C ARG A 430 18.44 -6.70 -7.34
N ALA A 431 17.96 -7.46 -8.33
CA ALA A 431 18.80 -7.84 -9.46
C ALA A 431 19.44 -6.59 -10.08
N ALA A 432 20.68 -6.72 -10.54
CA ALA A 432 21.52 -5.58 -10.93
C ALA A 432 20.91 -4.72 -12.05
N ASP A 433 20.11 -5.34 -12.92
CA ASP A 433 19.42 -4.73 -14.05
C ASP A 433 18.03 -4.16 -13.70
N VAL A 434 17.54 -4.42 -12.48
CA VAL A 434 16.22 -4.00 -11.98
C VAL A 434 16.35 -2.81 -11.02
N ALA A 435 16.58 -3.03 -9.72
CA ALA A 435 16.66 -1.98 -8.71
C ALA A 435 17.62 -2.34 -7.55
N PRO A 436 18.95 -2.39 -7.78
CA PRO A 436 19.93 -2.96 -6.84
C PRO A 436 20.03 -2.25 -5.47
N ARG A 437 19.53 -1.01 -5.36
CA ARG A 437 19.57 -0.21 -4.12
C ARG A 437 18.19 -0.03 -3.48
N ALA A 438 17.17 -0.72 -3.99
CA ALA A 438 15.81 -0.61 -3.46
C ALA A 438 15.73 -1.16 -2.04
N PHE A 439 15.08 -0.40 -1.17
CA PHE A 439 14.56 -0.96 0.07
C PHE A 439 13.45 -1.95 -0.22
N ILE A 440 13.42 -3.04 0.52
CA ILE A 440 12.39 -4.06 0.47
C ILE A 440 11.60 -3.94 1.76
N PHE A 441 10.39 -3.43 1.62
CA PHE A 441 9.43 -3.32 2.70
C PHE A 441 8.71 -4.67 2.83
N PHE A 442 8.48 -5.11 4.05
CA PHE A 442 7.71 -6.32 4.30
C PHE A 442 6.88 -6.19 5.58
N GLU A 443 5.74 -6.85 5.55
CA GLU A 443 4.85 -6.99 6.69
C GLU A 443 5.05 -8.35 7.36
N THR A 444 4.61 -8.45 8.61
CA THR A 444 4.60 -9.71 9.36
C THR A 444 3.28 -9.86 10.08
N GLU A 445 2.85 -11.09 10.34
CA GLU A 445 1.76 -11.31 11.30
C GLU A 445 2.12 -10.64 12.64
N PRO A 446 1.14 -10.02 13.34
CA PRO A 446 1.37 -9.47 14.66
C PRO A 446 2.01 -10.54 15.57
N ASN A 447 3.20 -10.23 16.11
CA ASN A 447 3.94 -11.02 17.12
C ASN A 447 4.81 -12.16 16.59
N HIS A 448 4.86 -12.36 15.28
CA HIS A 448 5.79 -13.30 14.65
C HIS A 448 6.76 -12.51 13.78
N PHE A 449 7.84 -12.00 14.38
CA PHE A 449 8.94 -11.47 13.60
C PHE A 449 9.86 -12.61 13.17
N PRO A 450 10.21 -12.74 11.89
CA PRO A 450 11.06 -13.81 11.40
C PRO A 450 12.49 -13.67 11.96
N GLN A 451 12.96 -14.73 12.64
CA GLN A 451 14.23 -14.74 13.38
C GLN A 451 15.46 -14.49 12.48
N GLU A 452 15.32 -14.78 11.18
CA GLU A 452 16.40 -14.68 10.21
C GLU A 452 16.34 -13.39 9.35
N LEU A 453 15.42 -12.46 9.63
CA LEU A 453 15.32 -11.14 8.99
C LEU A 453 15.62 -10.00 9.98
N THR A 454 16.54 -10.22 10.92
CA THR A 454 17.01 -9.20 11.86
C THR A 454 18.17 -8.38 11.27
N ALA A 455 18.47 -7.22 11.87
CA ALA A 455 19.55 -6.33 11.42
C ALA A 455 20.95 -6.96 11.54
N ASP A 456 21.11 -7.99 12.39
CA ASP A 456 22.35 -8.74 12.62
C ASP A 456 22.42 -10.09 11.88
N GLY A 457 21.40 -10.44 11.08
CA GLY A 457 21.41 -11.63 10.24
C GLY A 457 21.09 -12.96 10.94
N GLY A 458 20.53 -12.91 12.16
CA GLY A 458 19.98 -14.08 12.85
C GLY A 458 21.05 -15.07 13.33
N ASP A 459 21.83 -14.69 14.34
CA ASP A 459 22.59 -15.67 15.13
C ASP A 459 22.13 -15.66 16.60
N ALA A 460 20.97 -16.27 16.83
CA ALA A 460 20.44 -16.55 18.16
C ALA A 460 20.36 -18.06 18.44
N ARG A 461 21.25 -18.88 17.84
CA ARG A 461 21.53 -20.24 18.32
C ARG A 461 22.80 -20.23 19.15
N GLY A 462 22.71 -19.65 20.35
CA GLY A 462 23.69 -19.92 21.39
C GLY A 462 23.50 -21.33 21.94
N GLU A 463 24.04 -22.35 21.29
CA GLU A 463 24.48 -23.60 21.94
C GLU A 463 25.75 -24.11 21.25
N GLY A 464 26.83 -24.20 22.03
CA GLY A 464 28.19 -24.42 21.57
C GLY A 464 28.41 -25.74 20.85
N SER A 465 29.24 -25.70 19.82
CA SER A 465 30.10 -26.82 19.47
C SER A 465 31.49 -26.28 19.12
N ASP A 466 32.46 -26.68 19.92
CA ASP A 466 33.87 -26.39 19.76
C ASP A 466 34.41 -27.03 18.48
N VAL A 467 34.95 -26.21 17.57
CA VAL A 467 36.11 -26.61 16.77
C VAL A 467 36.91 -25.37 16.38
N ALA A 468 37.94 -25.09 17.18
CA ALA A 468 39.01 -24.18 16.81
C ALA A 468 39.90 -24.83 15.74
N GLY A 469 40.14 -24.12 14.63
CA GLY A 469 40.97 -24.61 13.53
C GLY A 469 41.43 -23.47 12.60
N LEU A 470 42.54 -22.86 12.98
CA LEU A 470 43.45 -21.95 12.25
C LEU A 470 43.37 -21.99 10.71
N VAL A 471 42.99 -20.87 10.08
CA VAL A 471 43.44 -20.48 8.72
C VAL A 471 43.51 -18.94 8.64
N GLU A 472 44.67 -18.40 8.26
CA GLU A 472 44.87 -16.98 7.94
C GLU A 472 44.05 -16.58 6.69
N GLN A 473 43.28 -15.49 6.77
CA GLN A 473 42.50 -14.97 5.64
C GLN A 473 43.36 -14.05 4.75
N PRO A 474 43.39 -14.23 3.42
CA PRO A 474 43.90 -13.22 2.50
C PRO A 474 42.91 -12.06 2.34
N GLU A 475 43.43 -10.87 2.05
CA GLU A 475 42.67 -9.64 1.79
C GLU A 475 41.51 -9.88 0.81
N GLN A 476 40.28 -9.59 1.26
CA GLN A 476 39.07 -9.74 0.46
C GLN A 476 38.88 -8.53 -0.47
N PRO A 477 38.48 -8.74 -1.74
CA PRO A 477 37.98 -7.67 -2.59
C PRO A 477 36.68 -7.11 -1.99
N GLU A 478 36.39 -5.81 -2.22
CA GLU A 478 35.19 -5.11 -1.74
C GLU A 478 33.94 -6.01 -1.78
N GLN A 479 33.43 -6.36 -0.59
CA GLN A 479 32.22 -7.17 -0.48
C GLN A 479 31.04 -6.41 -1.11
N PRO A 480 30.19 -7.06 -1.93
CA PRO A 480 28.92 -6.47 -2.33
C PRO A 480 28.13 -6.14 -1.06
N ALA A 481 27.52 -4.95 -1.03
CA ALA A 481 26.76 -4.42 0.12
C ALA A 481 25.91 -5.51 0.78
N GLN A 482 26.04 -5.68 2.10
CA GLN A 482 25.39 -6.77 2.80
C GLN A 482 23.87 -6.79 2.53
N PRO A 483 23.25 -7.94 2.19
CA PRO A 483 21.86 -8.04 1.73
C PRO A 483 20.79 -7.44 2.65
N GLN A 484 21.12 -7.21 3.93
CA GLN A 484 20.19 -6.79 4.99
C GLN A 484 20.15 -5.26 5.20
N GLN A 485 21.08 -4.48 4.62
CA GLN A 485 21.07 -3.00 4.70
C GLN A 485 19.91 -2.33 3.95
N TYR A 486 19.01 -3.13 3.35
CA TYR A 486 17.89 -2.67 2.55
C TYR A 486 16.56 -3.30 2.96
N LEU A 487 16.46 -3.95 4.11
CA LEU A 487 15.18 -4.47 4.62
C LEU A 487 14.50 -3.44 5.52
N VAL A 488 13.18 -3.31 5.39
CA VAL A 488 12.36 -2.41 6.20
C VAL A 488 11.13 -3.17 6.68
N HIS A 489 10.89 -3.18 7.99
CA HIS A 489 9.68 -3.78 8.56
C HIS A 489 8.55 -2.75 8.54
N ALA A 490 7.47 -3.00 7.81
CA ALA A 490 6.42 -2.01 7.55
C ALA A 490 5.06 -2.37 8.17
N PRO A 491 4.96 -2.71 9.47
CA PRO A 491 3.73 -3.26 10.05
C PRO A 491 2.58 -2.26 10.04
N HIS A 492 1.36 -2.78 10.07
CA HIS A 492 0.14 -2.00 10.22
C HIS A 492 -0.34 -1.96 11.66
N TRP A 493 -1.09 -0.91 11.99
CA TRP A 493 -1.76 -0.83 13.26
C TRP A 493 -3.03 0.03 13.22
N TYR A 494 -4.10 -0.50 13.80
CA TYR A 494 -5.37 0.18 13.91
C TYR A 494 -5.89 0.18 15.34
N ASP A 495 -6.59 1.26 15.70
CA ASP A 495 -7.43 1.29 16.90
C ASP A 495 -8.64 0.37 16.68
N GLY A 496 -8.52 -0.89 17.12
CA GLY A 496 -9.53 -1.92 16.90
C GLY A 496 -10.93 -1.53 17.39
N VAL A 497 -11.06 -0.78 18.50
CA VAL A 497 -12.37 -0.35 18.99
C VAL A 497 -12.99 0.71 18.09
N THR A 498 -12.22 1.74 17.74
CA THR A 498 -12.73 2.83 16.89
C THR A 498 -13.03 2.33 15.48
N CYS A 499 -12.17 1.51 14.89
CA CYS A 499 -12.34 0.98 13.54
C CYS A 499 -13.55 0.03 13.47
N TYR A 500 -13.64 -0.92 14.41
CA TYR A 500 -14.70 -1.92 14.38
C TYR A 500 -16.08 -1.35 14.73
N LEU A 501 -16.17 -0.54 15.80
CA LEU A 501 -17.45 0.04 16.22
C LEU A 501 -17.85 1.27 15.40
N LYS A 502 -16.93 1.84 14.61
CA LYS A 502 -17.06 3.16 13.96
C LYS A 502 -17.53 4.23 14.95
N ARG A 503 -16.96 4.21 16.17
CA ARG A 503 -17.28 5.13 17.27
C ARG A 503 -16.04 5.44 18.08
N TYR A 504 -15.84 6.72 18.38
CA TYR A 504 -14.78 7.15 19.28
C TYR A 504 -15.20 6.97 20.76
N LEU A 505 -14.61 5.97 21.41
CA LEU A 505 -14.76 5.73 22.84
C LEU A 505 -13.45 6.11 23.57
N PRO A 506 -13.38 7.28 24.24
CA PRO A 506 -12.12 7.75 24.79
C PRO A 506 -11.60 6.88 25.94
N PHE A 507 -12.48 6.14 26.62
CA PHE A 507 -12.18 5.35 27.81
C PHE A 507 -12.11 3.84 27.57
N ALA A 508 -12.31 3.37 26.34
CA ALA A 508 -12.27 1.95 26.00
C ALA A 508 -11.31 1.75 24.83
N GLY A 509 -10.49 0.69 24.91
CA GLY A 509 -9.57 0.27 23.88
C GLY A 509 -9.33 -1.23 23.98
N ILE A 510 -8.64 -1.80 23.00
CA ILE A 510 -8.17 -3.19 23.02
C ILE A 510 -6.66 -3.15 22.84
N ASP A 511 -5.93 -3.90 23.67
CA ASP A 511 -4.57 -4.30 23.35
C ASP A 511 -4.68 -5.45 22.34
N VAL A 512 -4.48 -5.15 21.05
CA VAL A 512 -4.69 -6.14 19.98
C VAL A 512 -3.68 -7.29 20.04
N HIS A 513 -2.53 -7.06 20.67
CA HIS A 513 -1.51 -8.09 20.85
C HIS A 513 -1.94 -9.16 21.85
N ASN A 514 -2.49 -8.73 23.00
CA ASN A 514 -2.90 -9.62 24.08
C ASN A 514 -4.40 -9.97 24.04
N MET A 515 -5.14 -9.39 23.10
CA MET A 515 -6.60 -9.44 23.01
C MET A 515 -7.29 -9.04 24.33
N LYS A 516 -6.74 -8.04 25.03
CA LYS A 516 -7.23 -7.57 26.33
C LYS A 516 -7.95 -6.23 26.23
N VAL A 517 -9.11 -6.13 26.88
CA VAL A 517 -9.82 -4.85 27.02
C VAL A 517 -9.06 -3.92 27.95
N VAL A 518 -8.85 -2.68 27.50
CA VAL A 518 -8.20 -1.61 28.26
C VAL A 518 -9.23 -0.53 28.60
N VAL A 519 -9.39 -0.25 29.89
CA VAL A 519 -10.36 0.74 30.40
C VAL A 519 -9.67 1.93 31.03
N GLY A 520 -10.11 3.13 30.68
CA GLY A 520 -9.64 4.42 31.19
C GLY A 520 -8.79 5.18 30.18
N ARG A 521 -9.08 6.48 30.00
CA ARG A 521 -8.49 7.31 28.93
C ARG A 521 -6.95 7.26 28.87
N ARG A 522 -6.31 7.42 30.04
CA ARG A 522 -4.84 7.38 30.16
C ARG A 522 -4.27 5.99 29.87
N ARG A 523 -4.96 4.95 30.34
CA ARG A 523 -4.54 3.55 30.11
C ARG A 523 -4.66 3.16 28.64
N VAL A 524 -5.71 3.62 27.94
CA VAL A 524 -5.86 3.41 26.49
C VAL A 524 -4.72 4.09 25.72
N GLN A 525 -4.42 5.36 26.00
CA GLN A 525 -3.27 6.04 25.37
C GLN A 525 -1.96 5.29 25.64
N GLN A 526 -1.74 4.86 26.89
CA GLN A 526 -0.53 4.11 27.25
C GLN A 526 -0.46 2.76 26.53
N SER A 527 -1.60 2.08 26.36
CA SER A 527 -1.69 0.84 25.59
C SER A 527 -1.25 1.07 24.15
N PHE A 528 -1.71 2.14 23.49
CA PHE A 528 -1.34 2.43 22.11
C PHE A 528 0.16 2.71 21.99
N ILE A 529 0.72 3.50 22.93
CA ILE A 529 2.17 3.77 23.00
C ILE A 529 2.94 2.46 23.16
N THR A 530 2.50 1.56 24.04
CA THR A 530 3.16 0.27 24.27
C THR A 530 3.07 -0.65 23.05
N GLN A 531 1.93 -0.68 22.35
CA GLN A 531 1.77 -1.48 21.14
C GLN A 531 2.71 -1.00 20.01
N MET A 532 2.82 0.31 19.80
CA MET A 532 3.77 0.91 18.85
C MET A 532 5.22 0.61 19.20
N ARG A 533 5.54 0.67 20.49
CA ARG A 533 6.87 0.28 20.98
C ARG A 533 7.18 -1.17 20.67
N ARG A 534 6.23 -2.09 20.90
CA ARG A 534 6.42 -3.52 20.65
C ARG A 534 6.70 -3.79 19.17
N LEU A 535 5.92 -3.23 18.25
CA LEU A 535 6.12 -3.43 16.81
C LEU A 535 7.55 -3.02 16.39
N ARG A 536 7.99 -1.85 16.85
CA ARG A 536 9.34 -1.35 16.64
C ARG A 536 10.40 -2.25 17.23
N ASP A 537 10.28 -2.61 18.52
CA ASP A 537 11.31 -3.37 19.23
C ASP A 537 11.38 -4.83 18.76
N SER A 538 10.28 -5.38 18.22
CA SER A 538 10.25 -6.73 17.65
C SER A 538 10.89 -6.84 16.27
N SER A 539 11.21 -5.73 15.60
CA SER A 539 11.70 -5.70 14.21
C SER A 539 13.14 -6.19 14.01
N GLY A 540 13.78 -6.72 15.05
CA GLY A 540 15.19 -7.12 15.00
C GLY A 540 16.16 -5.96 14.74
N GLY A 541 15.75 -4.71 15.02
CA GLY A 541 16.57 -3.51 14.80
C GLY A 541 16.43 -2.87 13.42
N LEU A 542 15.58 -3.40 12.55
CA LEU A 542 15.27 -2.78 11.25
C LEU A 542 14.53 -1.44 11.43
N PRO A 543 14.59 -0.52 10.45
CA PRO A 543 13.66 0.59 10.40
C PRO A 543 12.21 0.09 10.38
N THR A 544 11.36 0.70 11.21
CA THR A 544 9.96 0.29 11.38
C THR A 544 8.97 1.44 11.10
N PRO A 545 8.84 1.93 9.85
CA PRO A 545 7.73 2.81 9.51
C PRO A 545 6.41 2.06 9.67
N ILE A 546 5.41 2.66 10.30
CA ILE A 546 4.06 2.08 10.33
C ILE A 546 3.42 2.28 8.95
N GLY A 547 3.23 1.19 8.20
CA GLY A 547 2.75 1.20 6.82
C GLY A 547 1.30 1.70 6.71
N GLU A 548 0.49 1.37 7.71
CA GLU A 548 -0.88 1.86 7.82
C GLU A 548 -1.31 2.08 9.26
N PHE A 549 -2.02 3.18 9.45
CA PHE A 549 -2.86 3.42 10.60
C PHE A 549 -3.89 4.48 10.24
N GLY A 550 -5.00 4.50 10.95
CA GLY A 550 -6.03 5.49 10.69
C GLY A 550 -7.26 5.32 11.55
N ILE A 551 -8.31 6.04 11.16
CA ILE A 551 -9.66 5.89 11.69
C ILE A 551 -10.65 5.98 10.53
N ALA A 552 -11.78 5.31 10.66
CA ALA A 552 -12.90 5.58 9.77
C ALA A 552 -13.44 7.00 10.06
N PHE A 553 -13.80 7.75 9.02
CA PHE A 553 -14.37 9.09 9.12
C PHE A 553 -15.91 9.05 9.25
N ASP A 554 -16.55 7.93 8.94
CA ASP A 554 -18.00 7.73 9.05
C ASP A 554 -18.48 7.46 10.49
N LEU A 555 -17.70 7.92 11.47
CA LEU A 555 -17.96 7.72 12.90
C LEU A 555 -19.34 8.23 13.33
N ASN A 556 -19.91 7.53 14.32
CA ASN A 556 -21.17 7.89 14.94
C ASN A 556 -22.31 8.03 13.90
N ASN A 557 -22.37 7.07 12.97
CA ASN A 557 -23.33 7.06 11.86
C ASN A 557 -23.21 8.33 10.99
N LYS A 558 -22.00 8.65 10.51
CA LYS A 558 -21.78 9.76 9.57
C LYS A 558 -22.20 11.13 10.08
N ARG A 559 -22.29 11.33 11.41
CA ARG A 559 -22.79 12.59 12.02
C ARG A 559 -22.00 13.83 11.56
N ALA A 560 -20.70 13.68 11.33
CA ALA A 560 -19.84 14.79 10.89
C ALA A 560 -20.28 15.32 9.51
N TYR A 561 -20.78 14.47 8.62
CA TYR A 561 -21.08 14.84 7.23
C TYR A 561 -22.28 15.80 7.16
N ALA A 562 -23.27 15.58 8.02
CA ALA A 562 -24.43 16.48 8.13
C ALA A 562 -24.13 17.78 8.91
N THR A 563 -23.06 17.83 9.69
CA THR A 563 -22.83 18.93 10.65
C THR A 563 -21.55 19.73 10.39
N GLY A 564 -20.66 19.26 9.52
CA GLY A 564 -19.29 19.77 9.37
C GLY A 564 -18.39 19.56 10.59
N ASN A 565 -18.89 18.91 11.65
CA ASN A 565 -18.21 18.82 12.93
C ASN A 565 -17.42 17.51 13.07
N TYR A 566 -16.14 17.58 12.72
CA TYR A 566 -15.19 16.47 12.80
C TYR A 566 -14.53 16.27 14.18
N GLN A 567 -15.05 16.86 15.27
CA GLN A 567 -14.40 16.80 16.58
C GLN A 567 -14.21 15.39 17.15
N ALA A 568 -15.05 14.42 16.78
CA ALA A 568 -14.85 13.02 17.18
C ALA A 568 -13.65 12.41 16.46
N GLN A 569 -13.55 12.66 15.15
CA GLN A 569 -12.47 12.22 14.27
C GLN A 569 -11.15 12.86 14.66
N ILE A 570 -11.12 14.19 14.88
CA ILE A 570 -9.95 14.94 15.39
C ILE A 570 -9.42 14.31 16.68
N LYS A 571 -10.29 14.02 17.65
CA LYS A 571 -9.87 13.41 18.93
C LYS A 571 -9.40 11.96 18.79
N ALA A 572 -10.01 11.19 17.89
CA ALA A 572 -9.67 9.81 17.66
C ALA A 572 -8.32 9.67 16.94
N ILE A 573 -8.11 10.42 15.86
CA ILE A 573 -6.87 10.35 15.08
C ILE A 573 -5.68 10.98 15.83
N ASP A 574 -5.90 12.05 16.62
CA ASP A 574 -4.86 12.62 17.49
C ASP A 574 -4.33 11.59 18.51
N ARG A 575 -5.21 10.75 19.05
CA ARG A 575 -4.82 9.66 19.97
C ARG A 575 -3.84 8.69 19.31
N ASN A 576 -4.05 8.39 18.02
CA ASN A 576 -3.18 7.53 17.24
C ASN A 576 -1.84 8.23 16.97
N PHE A 577 -1.84 9.48 16.48
CA PHE A 577 -0.60 10.23 16.22
C PHE A 577 0.28 10.38 17.46
N ARG A 578 -0.30 10.62 18.63
CA ARG A 578 0.45 10.70 19.89
C ARG A 578 1.17 9.39 20.25
N ALA A 579 0.65 8.24 19.82
CA ALA A 579 1.34 6.96 19.99
C ALA A 579 2.54 6.82 19.05
N MET A 580 2.44 7.34 17.82
CA MET A 580 3.55 7.39 16.85
C MET A 580 4.66 8.33 17.34
N GLU A 581 4.29 9.53 17.79
CA GLU A 581 5.21 10.55 18.31
C GLU A 581 5.99 10.06 19.53
N ALA A 582 5.29 9.45 20.50
CA ALA A 582 5.90 8.91 21.72
C ALA A 582 6.92 7.78 21.44
N ASN A 583 6.91 7.19 20.24
CA ASN A 583 7.86 6.16 19.82
C ASN A 583 8.83 6.61 18.72
N LEU A 584 8.70 7.87 18.26
CA LEU A 584 9.50 8.48 17.20
C LEU A 584 9.44 7.69 15.89
N LEU A 585 8.24 7.22 15.55
CA LEU A 585 8.02 6.37 14.38
C LEU A 585 7.76 7.20 13.12
N SER A 586 8.34 6.74 12.01
CA SER A 586 7.89 7.10 10.67
C SER A 586 6.56 6.41 10.37
N TYR A 587 5.77 6.96 9.46
CA TYR A 587 4.47 6.37 9.11
C TYR A 587 3.94 6.78 7.74
N THR A 588 3.03 5.98 7.22
CA THR A 588 2.08 6.31 6.15
C THR A 588 0.65 6.17 6.67
N LEU A 589 -0.10 7.27 6.66
CA LEU A 589 -1.48 7.30 7.15
C LEU A 589 -2.42 6.65 6.14
N TRP A 590 -3.31 5.75 6.60
CA TRP A 590 -4.46 5.27 5.83
C TRP A 590 -5.60 6.28 6.02
N ASN A 591 -5.91 7.13 5.04
CA ASN A 591 -5.43 7.14 3.64
C ASN A 591 -5.60 8.53 2.99
N TYR A 592 -5.04 8.78 1.80
CA TYR A 592 -5.44 9.89 0.92
C TYR A 592 -6.07 9.33 -0.35
N ASN A 593 -7.39 9.35 -0.45
CA ASN A 593 -8.13 9.00 -1.66
C ASN A 593 -8.76 10.25 -2.29
N PRO A 594 -8.40 10.59 -3.54
CA PRO A 594 -8.91 11.78 -4.25
C PRO A 594 -10.39 11.69 -4.60
N ASP A 595 -10.97 10.49 -4.71
CA ASP A 595 -12.34 10.26 -5.18
C ASP A 595 -13.28 9.88 -4.02
N ASN A 596 -12.81 10.03 -2.78
CA ASN A 596 -13.58 9.63 -1.61
C ASN A 596 -14.84 10.49 -1.47
N THR A 597 -15.96 9.83 -1.14
CA THR A 597 -17.26 10.49 -0.93
C THR A 597 -17.86 10.13 0.43
N HIS A 598 -18.72 10.98 0.99
CA HIS A 598 -19.52 10.70 2.19
C HIS A 598 -20.48 9.52 1.99
N ALA A 599 -20.96 9.34 0.76
CA ALA A 599 -21.92 8.30 0.43
C ALA A 599 -21.27 6.91 0.44
N ARG A 600 -20.18 6.74 -0.30
CA ARG A 600 -19.57 5.44 -0.60
C ARG A 600 -18.15 5.26 -0.06
N GLY A 601 -17.59 6.29 0.59
CA GLY A 601 -16.21 6.26 1.03
C GLY A 601 -15.29 6.20 -0.18
N ASP A 602 -14.38 5.23 -0.21
CA ASP A 602 -13.41 5.03 -1.27
C ASP A 602 -13.91 4.25 -2.50
N GLN A 603 -15.22 3.97 -2.56
CA GLN A 603 -15.87 3.15 -3.59
C GLN A 603 -15.58 1.65 -3.49
N TRP A 604 -14.82 1.21 -2.49
CA TRP A 604 -14.44 -0.17 -2.25
C TRP A 604 -14.97 -0.64 -0.89
N ASN A 605 -15.93 -1.57 -0.91
CA ASN A 605 -16.54 -2.18 0.28
C ASN A 605 -17.08 -1.21 1.35
N GLY A 606 -17.26 0.07 1.01
CA GLY A 606 -17.77 1.11 1.90
C GLY A 606 -16.77 1.58 2.96
N GLU A 607 -15.47 1.42 2.71
CA GLU A 607 -14.42 1.97 3.58
C GLU A 607 -14.31 3.48 3.44
N ASP A 608 -14.08 4.18 4.55
CA ASP A 608 -14.03 5.64 4.56
C ASP A 608 -12.96 6.12 5.53
N PHE A 609 -11.70 5.85 5.20
CA PHE A 609 -10.53 6.21 6.01
C PHE A 609 -9.77 7.43 5.48
N SER A 610 -10.17 7.97 4.33
CA SER A 610 -9.39 9.03 3.70
C SER A 610 -9.38 10.31 4.54
N ILE A 611 -8.27 11.04 4.59
CA ILE A 611 -8.23 12.40 5.15
C ILE A 611 -8.74 13.45 4.18
N TYR A 612 -9.19 13.04 3.00
CA TYR A 612 -9.76 13.89 1.97
C TYR A 612 -11.13 13.37 1.53
N SER A 613 -12.04 14.28 1.16
CA SER A 613 -13.32 13.95 0.53
C SER A 613 -13.69 15.04 -0.48
N VAL A 614 -14.18 14.63 -1.65
CA VAL A 614 -14.66 15.56 -2.69
C VAL A 614 -15.85 16.36 -2.17
N ASP A 615 -16.75 15.73 -1.42
CA ASP A 615 -17.93 16.41 -0.87
C ASP A 615 -17.55 17.57 0.09
N ASP A 616 -16.48 17.39 0.89
CA ASP A 616 -15.98 18.46 1.77
C ASP A 616 -15.24 19.55 0.96
N ALA A 617 -14.63 19.20 -0.17
CA ALA A 617 -13.99 20.15 -1.06
C ALA A 617 -15.02 21.03 -1.76
N ASP A 618 -16.06 20.43 -2.34
CA ASP A 618 -17.15 21.13 -3.01
C ASP A 618 -17.88 22.06 -2.06
N ALA A 619 -18.20 21.59 -0.85
CA ALA A 619 -18.82 22.42 0.19
C ALA A 619 -17.95 23.63 0.57
N ARG A 620 -16.63 23.42 0.69
CA ARG A 620 -15.67 24.50 1.00
C ARG A 620 -15.54 25.48 -0.16
N ASN A 621 -15.41 24.99 -1.38
CA ASN A 621 -15.27 25.80 -2.59
C ASN A 621 -16.53 26.65 -2.83
N ALA A 622 -17.71 26.10 -2.57
CA ALA A 622 -18.98 26.83 -2.63
C ALA A 622 -19.05 27.96 -1.57
N ALA A 623 -18.46 27.76 -0.39
CA ALA A 623 -18.51 28.71 0.72
C ALA A 623 -17.41 29.79 0.66
N ALA A 624 -16.21 29.45 0.19
CA ALA A 624 -15.00 30.28 0.30
C ALA A 624 -14.30 30.57 -1.03
N GLY A 625 -14.80 30.04 -2.15
CA GLY A 625 -14.16 30.10 -3.46
C GLY A 625 -13.17 28.96 -3.70
N ALA A 626 -12.80 28.77 -4.96
CA ALA A 626 -11.83 27.75 -5.37
C ALA A 626 -10.38 28.17 -5.06
N GLY A 627 -9.49 27.18 -4.94
CA GLY A 627 -8.04 27.40 -4.77
C GLY A 627 -7.51 27.24 -3.34
N ASP A 628 -8.37 26.93 -2.36
CA ASP A 628 -7.93 26.54 -1.01
C ASP A 628 -7.38 25.11 -1.04
N LEU A 629 -6.06 24.95 -0.87
CA LEU A 629 -5.44 23.61 -0.81
C LEU A 629 -5.99 22.75 0.33
N ASN A 630 -6.55 23.35 1.38
CA ASN A 630 -7.18 22.64 2.49
C ASN A 630 -8.63 22.22 2.21
N ALA A 631 -9.22 22.67 1.09
CA ALA A 631 -10.54 22.19 0.67
C ALA A 631 -10.51 20.65 0.55
N GLY A 632 -11.55 20.01 1.10
CA GLY A 632 -11.67 18.55 1.16
C GLY A 632 -10.95 17.89 2.31
N GLY A 633 -10.03 18.61 2.98
CA GLY A 633 -9.29 18.09 4.12
C GLY A 633 -10.18 17.81 5.34
N ARG A 634 -10.03 16.62 5.92
CA ARG A 634 -10.81 16.15 7.07
C ARG A 634 -9.92 16.00 8.30
N ALA A 635 -10.41 16.51 9.44
CA ALA A 635 -9.70 16.50 10.73
C ALA A 635 -8.29 17.16 10.70
N LEU A 636 -8.11 18.20 9.88
CA LEU A 636 -6.81 18.87 9.68
C LEU A 636 -6.17 19.39 10.98
N ASP A 637 -6.97 19.77 11.97
CA ASP A 637 -6.47 20.16 13.31
C ASP A 637 -5.61 19.09 13.99
N ALA A 638 -5.87 17.82 13.69
CA ALA A 638 -5.08 16.71 14.20
C ALA A 638 -4.08 16.18 13.16
N VAL A 639 -4.38 16.24 11.87
CA VAL A 639 -3.54 15.66 10.80
C VAL A 639 -2.32 16.54 10.52
N LEU A 640 -2.49 17.86 10.44
CA LEU A 640 -1.40 18.79 10.12
C LEU A 640 -0.70 19.16 11.42
N ARG A 641 0.52 18.69 11.63
CA ARG A 641 1.21 18.87 12.92
C ARG A 641 2.71 19.03 12.74
N PRO A 642 3.37 19.88 13.55
CA PRO A 642 4.81 20.04 13.48
C PRO A 642 5.55 18.73 13.74
N TYR A 643 6.73 18.59 13.12
CA TYR A 643 7.65 17.49 13.43
C TYR A 643 9.06 17.74 12.94
N ALA A 644 10.04 17.12 13.61
CA ALA A 644 11.42 17.09 13.16
C ALA A 644 11.55 16.17 11.96
N MET A 645 11.67 16.76 10.77
CA MET A 645 11.74 16.04 9.50
C MET A 645 13.12 15.42 9.31
N ARG A 646 14.15 16.20 9.68
CA ARG A 646 15.56 15.86 9.57
C ARG A 646 16.25 16.37 10.81
N THR A 647 16.98 15.50 11.51
CA THR A 647 17.63 15.82 12.76
C THR A 647 19.12 15.63 12.63
N ALA A 648 19.90 16.64 13.03
CA ALA A 648 21.36 16.59 13.11
C ALA A 648 21.83 15.75 14.31
N GLY A 649 21.43 14.48 14.35
CA GLY A 649 21.70 13.54 15.44
C GLY A 649 20.52 12.63 15.74
N GLU A 650 20.42 12.16 16.98
CA GLU A 650 19.47 11.15 17.44
C GLU A 650 18.22 11.82 18.07
N PRO A 651 17.02 11.62 17.51
CA PRO A 651 15.76 12.04 18.13
C PRO A 651 15.54 11.35 19.48
N LEU A 652 15.20 12.11 20.54
CA LEU A 652 14.97 11.58 21.89
C LEU A 652 13.51 11.66 22.33
N SER A 653 12.81 12.74 22.00
CA SER A 653 11.37 12.87 22.28
C SER A 653 10.69 13.87 21.35
N MET A 654 9.40 13.66 21.08
CA MET A 654 8.58 14.55 20.26
C MET A 654 7.15 14.54 20.79
N GLU A 655 6.55 15.72 20.96
CA GLU A 655 5.17 15.89 21.44
C GLU A 655 4.49 17.07 20.71
N TRP A 656 3.24 16.87 20.30
CA TRP A 656 2.36 17.92 19.79
C TRP A 656 1.04 17.98 20.58
N ASP A 657 0.67 19.18 21.03
CA ASP A 657 -0.67 19.48 21.58
C ASP A 657 -1.38 20.47 20.65
N TYR A 658 -2.26 19.96 19.78
CA TYR A 658 -3.00 20.79 18.81
C TYR A 658 -3.92 21.84 19.46
N ARG A 659 -4.35 21.62 20.71
CA ARG A 659 -5.25 22.55 21.40
C ARG A 659 -4.50 23.74 21.96
N LYS A 660 -3.32 23.48 22.52
CA LYS A 660 -2.43 24.53 23.02
C LYS A 660 -1.56 25.12 21.92
N LYS A 661 -1.49 24.47 20.76
CA LYS A 661 -0.55 24.76 19.67
C LYS A 661 0.89 24.79 20.16
N VAL A 662 1.27 23.78 20.95
CA VAL A 662 2.61 23.64 21.51
C VAL A 662 3.26 22.37 20.99
N PHE A 663 4.39 22.53 20.33
CA PHE A 663 5.28 21.44 19.91
C PHE A 663 6.53 21.44 20.79
N LYS A 664 6.97 20.25 21.19
CA LYS A 664 8.21 20.05 21.95
C LYS A 664 9.03 18.96 21.30
N TYR A 665 10.32 19.21 21.18
CA TYR A 665 11.25 18.27 20.59
C TYR A 665 12.58 18.28 21.34
N THR A 666 13.15 17.10 21.55
CA THR A 666 14.48 16.93 22.12
C THR A 666 15.26 15.94 21.27
N PHE A 667 16.54 16.26 21.02
CA PHE A 667 17.46 15.39 20.33
C PHE A 667 18.87 15.49 20.92
N ARG A 668 19.67 14.44 20.74
CA ARG A 668 21.11 14.44 21.01
C ARG A 668 21.82 14.72 19.70
N HIS A 669 22.70 15.72 19.66
CA HIS A 669 23.38 16.02 18.39
C HIS A 669 24.43 14.96 18.04
N ASP A 670 24.71 14.83 16.75
CA ASP A 670 25.89 14.14 16.25
C ASP A 670 26.90 15.19 15.79
N SER A 671 28.09 15.21 16.41
CA SER A 671 29.12 16.21 16.15
C SER A 671 29.71 16.11 14.75
N GLN A 672 29.51 15.01 14.04
CA GLN A 672 29.91 14.84 12.64
C GLN A 672 28.89 15.46 11.66
N VAL A 673 27.67 15.76 12.12
CA VAL A 673 26.61 16.31 11.28
C VAL A 673 26.60 17.84 11.36
N THR A 674 27.00 18.50 10.26
CA THR A 674 27.06 19.97 10.17
C THR A 674 25.79 20.60 9.59
N ALA A 675 24.94 19.78 9.00
CA ALA A 675 23.65 20.19 8.47
C ALA A 675 22.68 20.56 9.59
N PRO A 676 21.77 21.53 9.38
CA PRO A 676 20.82 21.92 10.41
C PRO A 676 19.71 20.86 10.59
N THR A 677 19.12 20.87 11.79
CA THR A 677 17.84 20.21 12.05
C THR A 677 16.72 21.02 11.36
N GLU A 678 15.83 20.33 10.66
CA GLU A 678 14.68 20.92 9.96
C GLU A 678 13.37 20.41 10.58
N ILE A 679 12.51 21.35 11.00
CA ILE A 679 11.20 21.06 11.56
C ILE A 679 10.12 21.61 10.61
N PHE A 680 9.14 20.79 10.25
CA PHE A 680 7.93 21.26 9.59
C PHE A 680 7.08 22.03 10.60
N VAL A 681 6.56 23.20 10.21
CA VAL A 681 5.67 24.01 11.04
C VAL A 681 4.44 24.39 10.20
N PRO A 682 3.26 23.78 10.43
CA PRO A 682 2.11 23.91 9.55
C PRO A 682 1.49 25.31 9.63
N GLU A 683 1.32 25.93 8.47
CA GLU A 683 0.60 27.18 8.21
C GLU A 683 -0.82 27.13 8.78
N TRP A 684 -1.47 25.96 8.75
CA TRP A 684 -2.78 25.72 9.34
C TRP A 684 -2.88 26.13 10.82
N HIS A 685 -1.83 25.86 11.60
CA HIS A 685 -1.80 26.19 13.01
C HIS A 685 -1.15 27.54 13.32
N PHE A 686 -0.22 27.95 12.46
CA PHE A 686 0.61 29.15 12.61
C PHE A 686 0.62 29.99 11.32
N PRO A 687 -0.49 30.66 10.96
CA PRO A 687 -0.58 31.42 9.73
C PRO A 687 0.50 32.49 9.62
N GLY A 688 1.09 32.64 8.44
CA GLY A 688 2.20 33.56 8.16
C GLY A 688 3.47 33.27 8.96
N GLY A 689 3.60 32.07 9.54
CA GLY A 689 4.69 31.73 10.45
C GLY A 689 4.58 32.43 11.83
N ALA A 690 3.37 32.76 12.28
CA ALA A 690 3.14 33.42 13.57
C ALA A 690 3.34 32.49 14.78
N TYR A 691 4.59 32.14 15.06
CA TYR A 691 5.00 31.31 16.20
C TYR A 691 6.24 31.85 16.91
N GLU A 692 6.33 31.57 18.21
CA GLU A 692 7.52 31.78 19.01
C GLU A 692 8.32 30.47 19.09
N VAL A 693 9.65 30.57 18.99
CA VAL A 693 10.57 29.44 19.15
C VAL A 693 11.43 29.69 20.38
N GLU A 694 11.47 28.69 21.25
CA GLU A 694 12.35 28.63 22.41
C GLU A 694 13.31 27.46 22.20
N VAL A 695 14.61 27.74 22.26
CA VAL A 695 15.68 26.76 22.05
C VAL A 695 16.62 26.74 23.24
N SER A 696 17.20 25.57 23.53
CA SER A 696 18.20 25.41 24.60
C SER A 696 19.44 26.28 24.43
N ASP A 697 19.84 26.48 23.18
CA ASP A 697 21.11 27.05 22.74
C ASP A 697 21.08 27.22 21.20
N GLY A 698 22.16 27.72 20.63
CA GLY A 698 22.32 27.82 19.18
C GLY A 698 21.49 28.94 18.55
N SER A 699 21.11 28.74 17.29
CA SER A 699 20.34 29.73 16.52
C SER A 699 19.31 29.05 15.63
N TYR A 700 18.29 29.80 15.22
CA TYR A 700 17.30 29.32 14.26
C TYR A 700 16.95 30.39 13.24
N SER A 701 16.40 29.93 12.11
CA SER A 701 15.78 30.77 11.08
C SER A 701 14.50 30.12 10.60
N THR A 702 13.57 30.92 10.06
CA THR A 702 12.28 30.45 9.58
C THR A 702 12.18 30.62 8.07
N ASP A 703 11.59 29.65 7.41
CA ASP A 703 11.20 29.70 6.00
C ASP A 703 9.69 29.41 5.95
N ALA A 704 8.91 30.47 6.09
CA ALA A 704 7.45 30.39 6.13
C ALA A 704 6.87 29.87 4.80
N ALA A 705 7.49 30.20 3.66
CA ALA A 705 7.04 29.77 2.34
C ALA A 705 7.07 28.24 2.19
N ASN A 706 8.08 27.59 2.78
CA ASN A 706 8.18 26.13 2.80
C ASN A 706 7.72 25.49 4.11
N GLN A 707 7.13 26.27 5.03
CA GLN A 707 6.68 25.80 6.35
C GLN A 707 7.81 25.09 7.13
N ARG A 708 8.99 25.73 7.20
CA ARG A 708 10.19 25.18 7.88
C ARG A 708 10.70 26.09 8.98
N LEU A 709 11.14 25.46 10.06
CA LEU A 709 12.06 26.00 11.04
C LEU A 709 13.41 25.29 10.86
N ILE A 710 14.47 26.07 10.66
CA ILE A 710 15.84 25.59 10.46
C ILE A 710 16.64 25.91 11.72
N TYR A 711 17.06 24.89 12.47
CA TYR A 711 17.76 25.02 13.74
C TYR A 711 19.21 24.54 13.65
N ARG A 712 20.13 25.34 14.18
CA ARG A 712 21.56 25.02 14.35
C ARG A 712 21.90 25.03 15.82
N HIS A 713 22.20 23.85 16.35
CA HIS A 713 22.65 23.69 17.73
C HIS A 713 24.06 24.24 17.92
N SER A 714 24.44 24.52 19.17
CA SER A 714 25.85 24.72 19.53
C SER A 714 26.52 23.38 19.83
N GLY A 715 27.84 23.36 19.95
CA GLY A 715 28.59 22.20 20.45
C GLY A 715 28.76 22.18 21.99
N GLU A 716 28.16 23.13 22.71
CA GLU A 716 28.42 23.33 24.15
C GLU A 716 27.68 22.33 25.04
N ARG A 717 26.68 21.63 24.50
CA ARG A 717 25.82 20.70 25.24
C ARG A 717 25.49 19.48 24.37
N PRO A 718 25.33 18.28 24.97
CA PRO A 718 25.05 17.06 24.20
C PRO A 718 23.61 16.95 23.71
N GLU A 719 22.65 17.53 24.43
CA GLU A 719 21.21 17.43 24.14
C GLU A 719 20.58 18.82 24.00
N HIS A 720 19.67 18.94 23.05
CA HIS A 720 19.03 20.20 22.66
C HIS A 720 17.51 20.07 22.74
N HIS A 721 16.84 21.14 23.18
CA HIS A 721 15.38 21.21 23.17
C HIS A 721 14.88 22.37 22.31
N ILE A 722 13.77 22.13 21.63
CA ILE A 722 13.08 23.10 20.79
C ILE A 722 11.60 23.08 21.19
N ILE A 723 11.06 24.25 21.51
CA ILE A 723 9.64 24.44 21.81
C ILE A 723 9.09 25.47 20.83
N ILE A 724 8.05 25.09 20.11
CA ILE A 724 7.30 26.00 19.22
C ILE A 724 5.93 26.22 19.83
N LYS A 725 5.54 27.49 19.98
CA LYS A 725 4.23 27.88 20.54
C LYS A 725 3.62 28.99 19.71
N ALA A 726 2.29 29.10 19.73
CA ALA A 726 1.61 30.20 19.03
C ALA A 726 2.14 31.54 19.54
N GLY A 727 2.46 32.47 18.62
CA GLY A 727 2.94 33.79 19.00
C GLY A 727 1.88 34.54 19.79
N ARG A 728 2.30 35.36 20.77
CA ARG A 728 1.38 36.31 21.41
C ARG A 728 0.81 37.23 20.32
N CYS A 729 -0.51 37.27 20.14
CA CYS A 729 -1.12 38.32 19.34
C CYS A 729 -0.66 39.67 19.90
N SER A 730 0.11 40.43 19.12
CA SER A 730 0.23 41.86 19.37
C SER A 730 -1.16 42.44 19.17
N CYS A 731 -1.85 42.80 20.26
CA CYS A 731 -2.99 43.68 20.18
C CYS A 731 -2.48 45.01 19.60
N SER A 732 -2.61 45.18 18.28
CA SER A 732 -2.46 46.45 17.59
C SER A 732 -3.83 47.06 17.34
#